data_AF-A0A100JY85-F1
#
_entry.id   AF-A0A100JY85-F1
#
_cell.length_a   1.000
_cell.length_b   1.000
_cell.length_c   1.000
_cell.angle_alpha   90.00
_cell.angle_beta   90.00
_cell.angle_gamma   90.00
#
_symmetry.space_group_name_H-M   'P 1'
#
loop_
_entity.id
_entity.type
_entity.pdbx_description
1 polymer ?
#
loop_
_entity_poly.entity_id
_entity_poly.type
_entity_poly.pdbx_seq_one_letter_code
_entity_poly.pdbx_strand_id
1 'polypeptide(L)'
;MLYGMGGCGKTAVAYTFFQAAINECGRVGLWVSASDRASLRAGMLAVAADRGARDGELLAARNGLRAASDLVWHYLDRSAEPWLLVLDNADQPEILRDGSWLRTSPKGTVVVTTRRSAARWWPGAELQHIGVLPSEDAARVLRDLAPHSGTQEEAERIAERLGRLPLALTLAGGFLSQQVLDPWTLEAYGRRLDEDERERVGLIDQGADALSPQDPRHMVGLTWQLTLDAFEARGLPEATALLRLLARFAPEPLPLVLLNRPEIDAALPRARCEAALRALLDQSLTELVDVGTRCAQSHGVLLDSVAAATPAASVPILDTTAVRLLDAAFPVLPDAGPHDPLLRLLVPHALALLRRVDDPPTSADALAVATRLAAALHRTGDYVSAWETARAAADTGERQLGAEHRSVLAARSRAGRALFRLGRYAEAEALLERVRATQNRLLGADDPDTLDSAHGLQLVLGNLGRRDDALALLRSVVVGRGRALGLAHPLTLRSRSSLLVLLSASEVVTEEGGALLHLPSECDRLLGPDHTVTLGAHHNRAWALYLLGRFAEADQEVWQVTEAYRRRFGPDYPTALSAQQLLSRTRAALGHVEAGAELMTDVVARREHSLGPDHPFTVAGRELLSAFTSGRWRPPGAEG
;
A
#
# COMPACT_ATOMS: atom_id res chain seq x y z
N MET A 1 -1.42 27.13 3.09
CA MET A 1 -0.69 26.00 3.72
C MET A 1 -0.59 26.26 5.22
N LEU A 2 -0.94 25.27 6.04
CA LEU A 2 -0.89 25.35 7.50
C LEU A 2 0.35 24.57 7.99
N TYR A 3 1.26 25.25 8.69
CA TYR A 3 2.48 24.62 9.20
C TYR A 3 2.73 24.94 10.67
N GLY A 4 3.36 24.02 11.40
CA GLY A 4 3.58 24.16 12.85
C GLY A 4 3.89 22.84 13.53
N MET A 5 4.26 22.90 14.81
CA MET A 5 4.67 21.73 15.61
C MET A 5 3.60 20.63 15.71
N GLY A 6 3.99 19.40 16.05
CA GLY A 6 3.02 18.34 16.32
C GLY A 6 2.05 18.72 17.45
N GLY A 7 0.77 18.39 17.33
CA GLY A 7 -0.22 18.64 18.38
C GLY A 7 -0.76 20.07 18.49
N CYS A 8 -0.33 21.00 17.63
CA CYS A 8 -0.82 22.39 17.63
C CYS A 8 -2.20 22.60 16.97
N GLY A 9 -2.89 21.53 16.54
CA GLY A 9 -4.25 21.62 16.00
C GLY A 9 -4.36 21.97 14.50
N LYS A 10 -3.30 21.85 13.70
CA LYS A 10 -3.35 22.11 12.24
C LYS A 10 -4.49 21.38 11.54
N THR A 11 -4.65 20.09 11.82
CA THR A 11 -5.70 19.24 11.26
C THR A 11 -7.09 19.70 11.71
N ALA A 12 -7.24 20.13 12.97
CA ALA A 12 -8.50 20.68 13.48
C ALA A 12 -8.87 22.03 12.83
N VAL A 13 -7.89 22.91 12.61
CA VAL A 13 -8.10 24.17 11.88
C VAL A 13 -8.48 23.88 10.43
N ALA A 14 -7.78 22.95 9.76
CA ALA A 14 -8.11 22.52 8.41
C ALA A 14 -9.53 21.92 8.35
N TYR A 15 -9.93 21.12 9.35
CA TYR A 15 -11.25 20.51 9.45
C TYR A 15 -12.36 21.54 9.67
N THR A 16 -12.13 22.54 10.53
CA THR A 16 -13.09 23.62 10.75
C THR A 16 -13.29 24.43 9.47
N PHE A 17 -12.19 24.78 8.80
CA PHE A 17 -12.25 25.44 7.50
C PHE A 17 -12.95 24.58 6.44
N PHE A 18 -12.74 23.27 6.47
CA PHE A 18 -13.39 22.30 5.60
C PHE A 18 -14.90 22.27 5.80
N GLN A 19 -15.37 22.20 7.04
CA GLN A 19 -16.78 22.22 7.37
C GLN A 19 -17.45 23.54 6.97
N ALA A 20 -16.82 24.68 7.24
CA ALA A 20 -17.34 25.98 6.81
C ALA A 20 -17.44 26.07 5.28
N ALA A 21 -16.43 25.59 4.55
CA ALA A 21 -16.44 25.60 3.10
C ALA A 21 -17.57 24.74 2.49
N ILE A 22 -17.90 23.61 3.11
CA ILE A 22 -18.97 22.72 2.63
C ILE A 22 -20.34 23.27 3.01
N ASN A 23 -20.54 23.57 4.30
CA ASN A 23 -21.87 23.88 4.84
C ASN A 23 -22.30 25.32 4.56
N GLU A 24 -21.37 26.28 4.56
CA GLU A 24 -21.70 27.71 4.41
C GLU A 24 -21.43 28.21 2.99
N CYS A 25 -20.42 27.66 2.31
CA CYS A 25 -20.00 28.10 0.98
C CYS A 25 -20.41 27.14 -0.15
N GLY A 26 -21.08 26.03 0.16
CA GLY A 26 -21.60 25.07 -0.84
C GLY A 26 -20.52 24.42 -1.70
N ARG A 27 -19.31 24.20 -1.15
CA ARG A 27 -18.21 23.55 -1.86
C ARG A 27 -18.22 22.04 -1.65
N VAL A 28 -17.74 21.31 -2.64
CA VAL A 28 -17.45 19.88 -2.50
C VAL A 28 -16.20 19.70 -1.64
N GLY A 29 -16.34 18.95 -0.56
CA GLY A 29 -15.26 18.64 0.38
C GLY A 29 -14.49 17.39 -0.01
N LEU A 30 -13.17 17.51 -0.14
CA LEU A 30 -12.25 16.41 -0.42
C LEU A 30 -11.12 16.36 0.62
N TRP A 31 -10.90 15.21 1.26
CA TRP A 31 -9.88 15.04 2.29
C TRP A 31 -8.97 13.84 1.99
N VAL A 32 -7.66 14.05 2.01
CA VAL A 32 -6.66 13.06 1.62
C VAL A 32 -5.49 13.07 2.62
N SER A 33 -5.12 11.90 3.14
CA SER A 33 -3.87 11.75 3.92
C SER A 33 -2.66 11.76 2.98
N ALA A 34 -1.67 12.59 3.31
CA ALA A 34 -0.40 12.76 2.60
C ALA A 34 0.82 12.35 3.44
N SER A 35 0.60 11.48 4.42
CA SER A 35 1.63 10.95 5.33
C SER A 35 2.70 10.10 4.63
N ASP A 36 2.31 9.37 3.61
CA ASP A 36 3.16 8.57 2.74
C ASP A 36 2.67 8.57 1.29
N ARG A 37 3.51 8.08 0.37
CA ARG A 37 3.25 8.14 -1.08
C ARG A 37 2.06 7.27 -1.50
N ALA A 38 1.90 6.11 -0.87
CA ALA A 38 0.81 5.20 -1.18
C ALA A 38 -0.53 5.77 -0.68
N SER A 39 -0.56 6.29 0.54
CA SER A 39 -1.74 6.93 1.15
C SER A 39 -2.20 8.15 0.35
N LEU A 40 -1.26 9.05 -0.01
CA LEU A 40 -1.57 10.21 -0.86
C LEU A 40 -2.17 9.79 -2.19
N ARG A 41 -1.49 8.87 -2.89
CA ARG A 41 -1.92 8.42 -4.21
C ARG A 41 -3.30 7.79 -4.14
N ALA A 42 -3.55 6.92 -3.16
CA ALA A 42 -4.82 6.24 -2.99
C ALA A 42 -5.96 7.23 -2.72
N GLY A 43 -5.78 8.16 -1.78
CA GLY A 43 -6.79 9.15 -1.47
C GLY A 43 -7.04 10.12 -2.62
N MET A 44 -5.99 10.56 -3.33
CA MET A 44 -6.15 11.37 -4.54
C MET A 44 -6.92 10.62 -5.63
N LEU A 45 -6.70 9.31 -5.79
CA LEU A 45 -7.50 8.53 -6.75
C LEU A 45 -8.93 8.31 -6.29
N ALA A 46 -9.20 8.23 -4.99
CA ALA A 46 -10.56 8.28 -4.46
C ALA A 46 -11.23 9.63 -4.79
N VAL A 47 -10.49 10.74 -4.74
CA VAL A 47 -10.97 12.06 -5.18
C VAL A 47 -11.38 12.03 -6.66
N ALA A 48 -10.56 11.46 -7.55
CA ALA A 48 -10.94 11.30 -8.96
C ALA A 48 -12.20 10.45 -9.12
N ALA A 49 -12.30 9.33 -8.38
CA ALA A 49 -13.45 8.43 -8.41
C ALA A 49 -14.74 9.17 -8.02
N ASP A 50 -14.69 9.90 -6.91
CA ASP A 50 -15.79 10.70 -6.38
C ASP A 50 -16.23 11.82 -7.35
N ARG A 51 -15.30 12.31 -8.18
CA ARG A 51 -15.56 13.27 -9.26
C ARG A 51 -15.96 12.65 -10.59
N GLY A 52 -16.13 11.33 -10.65
CA GLY A 52 -16.68 10.62 -11.81
C GLY A 52 -15.66 9.91 -12.69
N ALA A 53 -14.41 9.73 -12.24
CA ALA A 53 -13.45 8.87 -12.92
C ALA A 53 -13.96 7.42 -12.93
N ARG A 54 -13.92 6.78 -14.09
CA ARG A 54 -14.45 5.41 -14.23
C ARG A 54 -13.43 4.39 -13.71
N ASP A 55 -13.89 3.17 -13.41
CA ASP A 55 -13.07 2.16 -12.71
C ASP A 55 -11.76 1.81 -13.41
N GLY A 56 -11.75 1.70 -14.74
CA GLY A 56 -10.49 1.43 -15.43
C GLY A 56 -9.57 2.65 -15.46
N GLU A 57 -10.05 3.89 -15.45
CA GLU A 57 -9.24 5.12 -15.36
C GLU A 57 -8.47 5.13 -14.05
N LEU A 58 -9.18 4.79 -12.98
CA LEU A 58 -8.61 4.60 -11.67
C LEU A 58 -7.62 3.44 -11.66
N LEU A 59 -7.92 2.33 -12.34
CA LEU A 59 -6.99 1.21 -12.50
C LEU A 59 -5.71 1.61 -13.25
N ALA A 60 -5.79 2.42 -14.32
CA ALA A 60 -4.62 2.98 -15.02
C ALA A 60 -3.78 3.85 -14.13
N ALA A 61 -4.44 4.77 -13.45
CA ALA A 61 -3.74 5.66 -12.57
C ALA A 61 -3.13 4.89 -11.38
N ARG A 62 -3.83 3.91 -10.80
CA ARG A 62 -3.31 3.00 -9.77
C ARG A 62 -2.10 2.24 -10.28
N ASN A 63 -2.12 1.83 -11.54
CA ASN A 63 -1.01 1.15 -12.16
C ASN A 63 0.04 2.09 -12.73
N GLY A 64 -0.04 3.41 -12.55
CA GLY A 64 1.03 4.33 -13.00
C GLY A 64 1.17 4.38 -14.52
N LEU A 65 0.12 3.95 -15.18
CA LEU A 65 -0.01 3.81 -16.61
C LEU A 65 -0.74 5.02 -17.21
N ARG A 66 -1.54 5.69 -16.37
CA ARG A 66 -1.86 7.11 -16.50
C ARG A 66 -1.17 7.84 -15.35
N ALA A 67 -0.67 9.05 -15.62
CA ALA A 67 -0.20 9.92 -14.54
C ALA A 67 -1.36 10.19 -13.59
N ALA A 68 -1.25 9.64 -12.37
CA ALA A 68 -2.36 9.64 -11.43
C ALA A 68 -2.74 11.06 -11.00
N SER A 69 -1.75 11.94 -10.87
CA SER A 69 -2.00 13.37 -10.65
C SER A 69 -2.73 14.01 -11.82
N ASP A 70 -2.36 13.72 -13.07
CA ASP A 70 -3.08 14.25 -14.24
C ASP A 70 -4.53 13.78 -14.32
N LEU A 71 -4.82 12.53 -13.97
CA LEU A 71 -6.19 12.04 -13.87
C LEU A 71 -6.98 12.86 -12.84
N VAL A 72 -6.43 13.01 -11.64
CA VAL A 72 -7.12 13.70 -10.54
C VAL A 72 -7.37 15.16 -10.89
N TRP A 73 -6.34 15.85 -11.38
CA TRP A 73 -6.47 17.24 -11.80
C TRP A 73 -7.37 17.43 -13.02
N HIS A 74 -7.40 16.48 -13.96
CA HIS A 74 -8.35 16.50 -15.07
C HIS A 74 -9.81 16.61 -14.61
N TYR A 75 -10.18 15.83 -13.58
CA TYR A 75 -11.53 15.80 -13.00
C TYR A 75 -11.78 16.98 -12.05
N LEU A 76 -10.78 17.40 -11.27
CA LEU A 76 -10.90 18.58 -10.41
C LEU A 76 -11.08 19.88 -11.22
N ASP A 77 -10.33 20.08 -12.31
CA ASP A 77 -10.42 21.28 -13.15
C ASP A 77 -11.73 21.37 -13.94
N ARG A 78 -12.38 20.22 -14.17
CA ARG A 78 -13.67 20.11 -14.87
C ARG A 78 -14.86 19.90 -13.92
N SER A 79 -14.61 19.95 -12.62
CA SER A 79 -15.68 19.81 -11.63
C SER A 79 -16.77 20.85 -11.89
N ALA A 80 -18.02 20.37 -11.95
CA ALA A 80 -19.18 21.24 -12.12
C ALA A 80 -19.34 22.17 -10.90
N GLU A 81 -19.01 21.65 -9.72
CA GLU A 81 -19.11 22.33 -8.44
C GLU A 81 -17.73 22.79 -7.95
N PRO A 82 -17.64 23.96 -7.28
CA PRO A 82 -16.41 24.41 -6.67
C PRO A 82 -16.03 23.47 -5.52
N TRP A 83 -14.73 23.24 -5.32
CA TRP A 83 -14.25 22.25 -4.35
C TRP A 83 -13.18 22.80 -3.41
N LEU A 84 -13.00 22.10 -2.30
CA LEU A 84 -11.91 22.29 -1.34
C LEU A 84 -11.21 20.94 -1.12
N LEU A 85 -9.91 20.87 -1.39
CA LEU A 85 -9.09 19.70 -1.18
C LEU A 85 -8.14 19.92 0.00
N VAL A 86 -8.21 19.06 1.01
CA VAL A 86 -7.28 19.03 2.14
C VAL A 86 -6.29 17.88 1.96
N LEU A 87 -5.00 18.21 1.94
CA LEU A 87 -3.89 17.25 1.98
C LEU A 87 -3.30 17.28 3.39
N ASP A 88 -3.68 16.33 4.23
CA ASP A 88 -3.33 16.28 5.63
C ASP A 88 -2.03 15.50 5.89
N ASN A 89 -1.23 15.88 6.88
CA ASN A 89 0.02 15.19 7.28
C ASN A 89 1.11 15.12 6.18
N ALA A 90 1.23 16.15 5.34
CA ALA A 90 2.25 16.25 4.30
C ALA A 90 3.65 16.60 4.86
N ASP A 91 4.21 15.73 5.70
CA ASP A 91 5.49 15.96 6.39
C ASP A 91 6.71 15.63 5.53
N GLN A 92 6.52 14.88 4.44
CA GLN A 92 7.54 14.54 3.45
C GLN A 92 7.25 15.28 2.12
N PRO A 93 7.77 16.51 1.93
CA PRO A 93 7.45 17.36 0.78
C PRO A 93 7.79 16.72 -0.57
N GLU A 94 8.81 15.87 -0.60
CA GLU A 94 9.18 15.02 -1.74
C GLU A 94 7.99 14.21 -2.30
N ILE A 95 7.05 13.76 -1.46
CA ILE A 95 5.89 12.97 -1.91
C ILE A 95 4.97 13.78 -2.83
N LEU A 96 4.72 15.05 -2.47
CA LEU A 96 3.86 15.93 -3.25
C LEU A 96 4.54 16.41 -4.55
N ARG A 97 5.87 16.54 -4.53
CA ARG A 97 6.68 16.99 -5.67
C ARG A 97 6.87 15.92 -6.74
N ASP A 98 7.34 14.74 -6.33
CA ASP A 98 7.72 13.67 -7.27
C ASP A 98 6.55 13.19 -8.12
N GLY A 99 5.31 13.39 -7.65
CA GLY A 99 4.09 13.06 -8.40
C GLY A 99 3.39 14.26 -9.03
N SER A 100 3.89 15.50 -8.89
CA SER A 100 3.18 16.72 -9.31
C SER A 100 1.74 16.78 -8.79
N TRP A 101 1.56 16.38 -7.52
CA TRP A 101 0.26 16.23 -6.88
C TRP A 101 -0.35 17.55 -6.43
N LEU A 102 0.49 18.56 -6.14
CA LEU A 102 0.05 19.89 -5.74
C LEU A 102 -0.01 20.81 -6.97
N ARG A 103 -1.20 21.31 -7.30
CA ARG A 103 -1.44 22.27 -8.39
C ARG A 103 -2.45 23.33 -7.94
N THR A 104 -2.58 24.39 -8.72
CA THR A 104 -3.65 25.38 -8.58
C THR A 104 -4.77 25.05 -9.57
N SER A 105 -6.01 25.41 -9.22
CA SER A 105 -7.16 25.28 -10.11
C SER A 105 -8.07 26.49 -9.96
N PRO A 106 -8.66 27.00 -11.05
CA PRO A 106 -9.65 28.07 -10.95
C PRO A 106 -10.96 27.61 -10.31
N LYS A 107 -11.18 26.29 -10.17
CA LYS A 107 -12.41 25.70 -9.65
C LYS A 107 -12.34 25.33 -8.16
N GLY A 108 -11.18 25.43 -7.53
CA GLY A 108 -11.06 25.01 -6.13
C GLY A 108 -9.83 25.52 -5.41
N THR A 109 -9.74 25.13 -4.15
CA THR A 109 -8.68 25.56 -3.23
C THR A 109 -8.02 24.32 -2.62
N VAL A 110 -6.69 24.33 -2.49
CA VAL A 110 -5.94 23.27 -1.80
C VAL A 110 -5.41 23.78 -0.47
N VAL A 111 -5.70 23.07 0.60
CA VAL A 111 -5.14 23.29 1.94
C VAL A 111 -4.21 22.12 2.24
N VAL A 112 -2.99 22.43 2.68
CA VAL A 112 -1.99 21.42 3.06
C VAL A 112 -1.65 21.61 4.52
N THR A 113 -1.63 20.54 5.32
CA THR A 113 -1.10 20.55 6.69
C THR A 113 0.27 19.87 6.73
N THR A 114 1.24 20.45 7.45
CA THR A 114 2.60 19.89 7.55
C THR A 114 3.29 20.30 8.85
N ARG A 115 4.28 19.53 9.30
CA ARG A 115 5.25 19.93 10.33
C ARG A 115 6.43 20.76 9.77
N ARG A 116 6.60 20.82 8.44
CA ARG A 116 7.78 21.44 7.80
C ARG A 116 7.52 22.85 7.29
N SER A 117 8.32 23.82 7.73
CA SER A 117 8.14 25.26 7.43
C SER A 117 8.85 25.79 6.17
N ALA A 118 9.59 24.97 5.41
CA ALA A 118 10.47 25.53 4.38
C ALA A 118 9.71 25.96 3.11
N ALA A 119 9.56 27.27 2.94
CA ALA A 119 8.92 27.92 1.79
C ALA A 119 9.44 27.46 0.42
N ARG A 120 10.74 27.11 0.34
CA ARG A 120 11.37 26.56 -0.87
C ARG A 120 10.70 25.28 -1.39
N TRP A 121 9.98 24.56 -0.53
CA TRP A 121 9.27 23.35 -0.89
C TRP A 121 7.90 23.63 -1.53
N TRP A 122 7.37 24.84 -1.34
CA TRP A 122 5.98 25.21 -1.64
C TRP A 122 5.89 26.50 -2.47
N PRO A 123 6.45 26.52 -3.68
CA PRO A 123 6.45 27.71 -4.53
C PRO A 123 5.00 28.14 -4.84
N GLY A 124 4.68 29.40 -4.55
CA GLY A 124 3.34 29.99 -4.77
C GLY A 124 2.30 29.69 -3.69
N ALA A 125 2.65 29.01 -2.60
CA ALA A 125 1.73 28.76 -1.49
C ALA A 125 1.80 29.88 -0.44
N GLU A 126 0.64 30.35 0.02
CA GLU A 126 0.54 31.19 1.22
C GLU A 126 0.80 30.35 2.47
N LEU A 127 1.78 30.75 3.28
CA LEU A 127 2.18 30.02 4.48
C LEU A 127 1.53 30.66 5.72
N GLN A 128 0.79 29.85 6.47
CA GLN A 128 0.13 30.23 7.71
C GLN A 128 0.69 29.38 8.85
N HIS A 129 1.38 30.04 9.79
CA HIS A 129 1.95 29.38 10.96
C HIS A 129 0.86 29.14 12.01
N ILE A 130 0.69 27.89 12.42
CA ILE A 130 -0.20 27.51 13.52
C ILE A 130 0.66 27.26 14.76
N GLY A 131 0.64 28.25 15.67
CA GLY A 131 1.31 28.19 16.96
C GLY A 131 0.48 27.47 18.03
N VAL A 132 0.88 27.66 19.28
CA VAL A 132 0.12 27.20 20.45
C VAL A 132 -1.06 28.14 20.72
N LEU A 133 -2.03 27.70 21.52
CA LEU A 133 -3.17 28.54 21.87
C LEU A 133 -2.74 29.73 22.75
N PRO A 134 -3.43 30.89 22.63
CA PRO A 134 -3.36 31.94 23.63
C PRO A 134 -3.70 31.40 25.03
N SER A 135 -3.12 31.98 26.08
CA SER A 135 -3.26 31.42 27.44
C SER A 135 -4.73 31.30 27.88
N GLU A 136 -5.51 32.35 27.64
CA GLU A 136 -6.94 32.39 27.98
C GLU A 136 -7.75 31.33 27.21
N ASP A 137 -7.49 31.15 25.92
CA ASP A 137 -8.17 30.14 25.10
C ASP A 137 -7.76 28.72 25.50
N ALA A 138 -6.48 28.51 25.85
CA ALA A 138 -5.97 27.22 26.32
C ALA A 138 -6.63 26.81 27.65
N ALA A 139 -6.77 27.76 28.58
CA ALA A 139 -7.50 27.54 29.83
C ALA A 139 -8.99 27.28 29.58
N ARG A 140 -9.60 27.98 28.62
CA ARG A 140 -11.00 27.76 28.21
C ARG A 140 -11.22 26.33 27.72
N VAL A 141 -10.32 25.79 26.91
CA VAL A 141 -10.38 24.37 26.46
C VAL A 141 -10.46 23.41 27.65
N LEU A 142 -9.61 23.57 28.67
CA LEU A 142 -9.64 22.71 29.86
C LEU A 142 -10.95 22.85 30.64
N ARG A 143 -11.48 24.07 30.78
CA ARG A 143 -12.76 24.30 31.47
C ARG A 143 -13.96 23.80 30.67
N ASP A 144 -13.90 23.84 29.34
CA ASP A 144 -14.98 23.33 28.51
C ASP A 144 -15.02 21.79 28.57
N LEU A 145 -13.86 21.15 28.57
CA LEU A 145 -13.74 19.69 28.67
C LEU A 145 -14.01 19.18 30.09
N ALA A 146 -13.60 19.94 31.11
CA ALA A 146 -13.73 19.56 32.51
C ALA A 146 -14.22 20.77 33.36
N PRO A 147 -15.52 21.11 33.27
CA PRO A 147 -16.06 22.34 33.84
C PRO A 147 -16.10 22.39 35.37
N HIS A 148 -16.00 21.23 36.02
CA HIS A 148 -16.11 21.10 37.47
C HIS A 148 -14.77 20.84 38.18
N SER A 149 -13.65 20.79 37.45
CA SER A 149 -12.35 20.41 38.01
C SER A 149 -11.52 21.57 38.57
N GLY A 150 -11.91 22.84 38.41
CA GLY A 150 -11.21 23.94 39.08
C GLY A 150 -11.51 25.34 38.52
N THR A 151 -10.72 26.30 38.99
CA THR A 151 -10.80 27.73 38.68
C THR A 151 -10.11 28.10 37.37
N GLN A 152 -10.37 29.32 36.88
CA GLN A 152 -9.71 29.85 35.68
C GLN A 152 -8.18 29.96 35.85
N GLU A 153 -7.70 30.43 37.00
CA GLU A 153 -6.26 30.57 37.29
C GLU A 153 -5.54 29.21 37.36
N GLU A 154 -6.22 28.18 37.88
CA GLU A 154 -5.70 26.81 37.85
C GLU A 154 -5.63 26.27 36.43
N ALA A 155 -6.67 26.51 35.62
CA ALA A 155 -6.70 26.09 34.22
C ALA A 155 -5.59 26.77 33.40
N GLU A 156 -5.32 28.06 33.63
CA GLU A 156 -4.22 28.79 32.99
C GLU A 156 -2.86 28.21 33.36
N ARG A 157 -2.62 27.94 34.65
CA ARG A 157 -1.37 27.30 35.11
C ARG A 157 -1.15 25.93 34.48
N ILE A 158 -2.17 25.07 34.49
CA ILE A 158 -2.08 23.74 33.86
C ILE A 158 -1.89 23.87 32.35
N ALA A 159 -2.59 24.80 31.70
CA ALA A 159 -2.44 25.02 30.26
C ALA A 159 -1.03 25.47 29.87
N GLU A 160 -0.43 26.38 30.63
CA GLU A 160 0.98 26.77 30.48
C GLU A 160 1.91 25.58 30.67
N ARG A 161 1.65 24.78 31.71
CA ARG A 161 2.42 23.57 32.01
C ARG A 161 2.31 22.51 30.93
N LEU A 162 1.21 22.45 30.18
CA LEU A 162 1.02 21.54 29.03
C LEU A 162 1.50 22.15 27.70
N GLY A 163 2.21 23.27 27.75
CA GLY A 163 2.74 23.96 26.57
C GLY A 163 1.67 24.61 25.70
N ARG A 164 0.43 24.76 26.21
CA ARG A 164 -0.74 25.31 25.50
C ARG A 164 -1.03 24.60 24.17
N LEU A 165 -0.68 23.31 24.09
CA LEU A 165 -0.90 22.46 22.93
C LEU A 165 -2.33 21.88 22.98
N PRO A 166 -3.18 22.15 21.98
CA PRO A 166 -4.54 21.60 21.91
C PRO A 166 -4.62 20.11 22.22
N LEU A 167 -3.74 19.29 21.64
CA LEU A 167 -3.74 17.84 21.88
C LEU A 167 -3.49 17.48 23.36
N ALA A 168 -2.52 18.12 24.02
CA ALA A 168 -2.24 17.86 25.43
C ALA A 168 -3.40 18.31 26.33
N LEU A 169 -4.02 19.45 26.00
CA LEU A 169 -5.19 19.96 26.71
C LEU A 169 -6.41 19.03 26.53
N THR A 170 -6.64 18.51 25.33
CA THR A 170 -7.73 17.56 25.05
C THR A 170 -7.58 16.27 25.86
N LEU A 171 -6.37 15.71 25.89
CA LEU A 171 -6.10 14.50 26.68
C LEU A 171 -6.26 14.77 28.19
N ALA A 172 -5.83 15.94 28.67
CA ALA A 172 -5.92 16.29 30.10
C ALA A 172 -7.38 16.55 30.51
N GLY A 173 -8.12 17.30 29.70
CA GLY A 173 -9.54 17.53 29.91
C GLY A 173 -10.36 16.25 29.84
N GLY A 174 -10.07 15.37 28.88
CA GLY A 174 -10.68 14.04 28.77
C GLY A 174 -10.49 13.22 30.06
N PHE A 175 -9.25 13.14 30.55
CA PHE A 175 -8.92 12.47 31.82
C PHE A 175 -9.71 13.04 33.01
N LEU A 176 -9.72 14.36 33.17
CA LEU A 176 -10.40 15.04 34.27
C LEU A 176 -11.92 14.83 34.23
N SER A 177 -12.52 14.82 33.04
CA SER A 177 -13.96 14.71 32.85
C SER A 177 -14.54 13.34 33.18
N GLN A 178 -13.74 12.27 33.12
CA GLN A 178 -14.20 10.88 33.24
C GLN A 178 -13.97 10.26 34.62
N GLN A 179 -13.51 11.04 35.59
CA GLN A 179 -13.31 10.62 36.98
C GLN A 179 -14.63 10.77 37.75
N VAL A 180 -15.36 9.66 37.96
CA VAL A 180 -16.71 9.69 38.57
C VAL A 180 -16.68 9.55 40.09
N LEU A 181 -15.89 8.62 40.63
CA LEU A 181 -15.89 8.31 42.07
C LEU A 181 -15.00 9.27 42.88
N ASP A 182 -13.80 9.55 42.37
CA ASP A 182 -12.84 10.48 42.99
C ASP A 182 -12.37 11.51 41.94
N PRO A 183 -13.17 12.55 41.66
CA PRO A 183 -12.83 13.54 40.65
C PRO A 183 -11.56 14.31 41.03
N TRP A 184 -10.59 14.33 40.13
CA TRP A 184 -9.36 15.10 40.30
C TRP A 184 -9.64 16.57 40.06
N THR A 185 -9.10 17.44 40.93
CA THR A 185 -9.04 18.87 40.66
C THR A 185 -7.86 19.19 39.75
N LEU A 186 -7.90 20.33 39.07
CA LEU A 186 -6.78 20.87 38.28
C LEU A 186 -5.52 21.01 39.14
N GLU A 187 -5.66 21.36 40.42
CA GLU A 187 -4.55 21.41 41.37
C GLU A 187 -3.96 20.03 41.68
N ALA A 188 -4.80 19.01 41.91
CA ALA A 188 -4.35 17.64 42.13
C ALA A 188 -3.63 17.08 40.89
N TYR A 189 -4.18 17.37 39.71
CA TYR A 189 -3.58 17.03 38.43
C TYR A 189 -2.22 17.70 38.22
N GLY A 190 -2.11 18.99 38.53
CA GLY A 190 -0.84 19.73 38.50
C GLY A 190 0.23 19.15 39.41
N ARG A 191 -0.13 18.79 40.65
CA ARG A 191 0.81 18.16 41.58
C ARG A 191 1.35 16.83 41.05
N ARG A 192 0.49 16.00 40.44
CA ARG A 192 0.93 14.72 39.88
C ARG A 192 1.82 14.90 38.65
N LEU A 193 1.52 15.89 37.79
CA LEU A 193 2.41 16.27 36.68
C LEU A 193 3.82 16.63 37.19
N ASP A 194 3.92 17.36 38.30
CA ASP A 194 5.20 17.76 38.88
C ASP A 194 5.98 16.58 39.52
N GLU A 195 5.28 15.59 40.06
CA GLU A 195 5.88 14.37 40.61
C GLU A 195 6.43 13.46 39.51
N ASP A 196 5.65 13.21 38.45
CA ASP A 196 6.03 12.35 37.34
C ASP A 196 7.15 12.97 36.48
N GLU A 197 7.20 14.31 36.35
CA GLU A 197 8.33 15.01 35.71
C GLU A 197 9.64 14.76 36.48
N ARG A 198 9.61 14.76 37.82
CA ARG A 198 10.79 14.54 38.67
C ARG A 198 11.26 13.08 38.65
N GLU A 199 10.35 12.11 38.68
CA GLU A 199 10.71 10.69 38.52
C GLU A 199 11.27 10.40 37.13
N ARG A 200 10.77 11.07 36.08
CA ARG A 200 11.22 10.89 34.70
C ARG A 200 12.55 11.56 34.36
N VAL A 201 12.87 12.71 34.94
CA VAL A 201 14.23 13.29 34.83
C VAL A 201 15.30 12.30 35.33
N GLY A 202 14.95 11.37 36.24
CA GLY A 202 15.81 10.25 36.64
C GLY A 202 15.83 9.02 35.71
N LEU A 203 14.79 8.81 34.89
CA LEU A 203 14.68 7.70 33.94
C LEU A 203 15.19 8.04 32.53
N ILE A 204 15.22 9.33 32.16
CA ILE A 204 15.75 9.82 30.87
C ILE A 204 17.28 9.61 30.75
N ASP A 205 17.97 9.38 31.87
CA ASP A 205 19.40 8.99 31.91
C ASP A 205 19.69 7.56 31.40
N GLN A 206 18.67 6.77 31.03
CA GLN A 206 18.83 5.37 30.56
C GLN A 206 18.42 5.12 29.10
N GLY A 207 18.74 6.05 28.19
CA GLY A 207 18.95 5.71 26.78
C GLY A 207 18.09 6.43 25.73
N ALA A 208 17.42 7.52 26.07
CA ALA A 208 16.78 8.39 25.09
C ALA A 208 17.54 9.72 24.97
N ASP A 209 17.70 10.25 23.76
CA ASP A 209 18.09 11.66 23.58
C ASP A 209 17.09 12.51 24.36
N ALA A 210 17.57 13.27 25.36
CA ALA A 210 16.74 14.10 26.21
C ALA A 210 15.90 15.04 25.34
N LEU A 211 14.60 14.73 25.19
CA LEU A 211 13.66 15.59 24.51
C LEU A 211 13.68 16.93 25.25
N SER A 212 13.81 18.03 24.49
CA SER A 212 13.73 19.36 25.09
C SER A 212 12.43 19.47 25.90
N PRO A 213 12.43 20.15 27.07
CA PRO A 213 11.19 20.44 27.81
C PRO A 213 10.12 21.17 26.99
N GLN A 214 10.51 21.75 25.85
CA GLN A 214 9.61 22.41 24.89
C GLN A 214 9.15 21.49 23.74
N ASP A 215 9.59 20.23 23.69
CA ASP A 215 9.16 19.26 22.66
C ASP A 215 7.70 18.84 22.91
N PRO A 216 6.80 18.96 21.92
CA PRO A 216 5.42 18.52 22.05
C PRO A 216 5.25 17.06 22.50
N ARG A 217 6.20 16.17 22.20
CA ARG A 217 6.18 14.76 22.62
C ARG A 217 6.34 14.60 24.12
N HIS A 218 7.11 15.49 24.75
CA HIS A 218 7.28 15.54 26.20
C HIS A 218 5.95 15.95 26.86
N MET A 219 5.32 17.02 26.35
CA MET A 219 4.08 17.56 26.92
C MET A 219 2.90 16.60 26.80
N VAL A 220 2.72 16.00 25.62
CA VAL A 220 1.72 14.96 25.39
C VAL A 220 2.04 13.73 26.26
N GLY A 221 3.34 13.40 26.40
CA GLY A 221 3.90 12.33 27.23
C GLY A 221 3.44 12.31 28.68
N LEU A 222 3.33 13.48 29.30
CA LEU A 222 2.91 13.61 30.70
C LEU A 222 1.42 13.29 30.86
N THR A 223 0.59 13.74 29.93
CA THR A 223 -0.87 13.62 30.04
C THR A 223 -1.39 12.21 29.81
N TRP A 224 -0.94 11.52 28.74
CA TRP A 224 -1.46 10.17 28.48
C TRP A 224 -0.91 9.16 29.48
N GLN A 225 0.29 9.34 30.04
CA GLN A 225 0.82 8.42 31.06
C GLN A 225 -0.06 8.41 32.30
N LEU A 226 -0.44 9.59 32.83
CA LEU A 226 -1.36 9.69 33.95
C LEU A 226 -2.68 8.94 33.72
N THR A 227 -3.16 8.97 32.47
CA THR A 227 -4.36 8.25 32.05
C THR A 227 -4.14 6.73 32.10
N LEU A 228 -2.98 6.25 31.63
CA LEU A 228 -2.64 4.83 31.67
C LEU A 228 -2.40 4.31 33.09
N ASP A 229 -1.73 5.09 33.94
CA ASP A 229 -1.50 4.72 35.34
C ASP A 229 -2.83 4.61 36.10
N ALA A 230 -3.80 5.48 35.79
CA ALA A 230 -5.14 5.39 36.33
C ALA A 230 -5.90 4.13 35.84
N PHE A 231 -5.68 3.67 34.60
CA PHE A 231 -6.23 2.39 34.14
C PHE A 231 -5.62 1.20 34.87
N GLU A 232 -4.30 1.21 35.07
CA GLU A 232 -3.61 0.16 35.81
C GLU A 232 -4.12 0.09 37.26
N ALA A 233 -4.27 1.23 37.93
CA ALA A 233 -4.83 1.31 39.28
C ALA A 233 -6.28 0.78 39.37
N ARG A 234 -7.05 0.86 38.26
CA ARG A 234 -8.42 0.36 38.16
C ARG A 234 -8.50 -1.08 37.63
N GLY A 235 -7.37 -1.77 37.47
CA GLY A 235 -7.32 -3.16 37.03
C GLY A 235 -7.56 -3.35 35.52
N LEU A 236 -7.19 -2.37 34.69
CA LEU A 236 -7.25 -2.44 33.23
C LEU A 236 -5.86 -2.20 32.57
N PRO A 237 -4.82 -2.97 32.92
CA PRO A 237 -3.48 -2.83 32.31
C PRO A 237 -3.48 -3.12 30.79
N GLU A 238 -4.52 -3.79 30.27
CA GLU A 238 -4.63 -4.11 28.85
C GLU A 238 -4.81 -2.88 27.97
N ALA A 239 -5.33 -1.76 28.50
CA ALA A 239 -5.40 -0.49 27.77
C ALA A 239 -3.99 0.05 27.48
N THR A 240 -3.10 -0.02 28.46
CA THR A 240 -1.68 0.32 28.30
C THR A 240 -1.00 -0.57 27.28
N ALA A 241 -1.21 -1.89 27.38
CA ALA A 241 -0.64 -2.85 26.43
C ALA A 241 -1.13 -2.62 24.99
N LEU A 242 -2.43 -2.34 24.82
CA LEU A 242 -3.01 -2.05 23.52
C LEU A 242 -2.44 -0.76 22.93
N LEU A 243 -2.35 0.33 23.69
CA LEU A 243 -1.81 1.60 23.19
C LEU A 243 -0.32 1.46 22.80
N ARG A 244 0.47 0.72 23.57
CA ARG A 244 1.87 0.40 23.23
C ARG A 244 1.98 -0.46 21.96
N LEU A 245 1.05 -1.39 21.75
CA LEU A 245 0.96 -2.16 20.50
C LEU A 245 0.59 -1.27 19.31
N LEU A 246 -0.41 -0.39 19.46
CA LEU A 246 -0.81 0.57 18.43
C LEU A 246 0.35 1.50 18.03
N ALA A 247 1.19 1.89 18.99
CA ALA A 247 2.39 2.69 18.76
C ALA A 247 3.44 2.04 17.85
N ARG A 248 3.36 0.71 17.63
CA ARG A 248 4.22 0.01 16.66
C ARG A 248 3.76 0.22 15.21
N PHE A 249 2.48 0.55 14.99
CA PHE A 249 1.89 0.79 13.67
C PHE A 249 1.90 2.27 13.24
N ALA A 250 1.64 2.52 11.95
CA ALA A 250 1.47 3.89 11.45
C ALA A 250 0.24 4.59 12.05
N PRO A 251 0.21 5.94 12.14
CA PRO A 251 -0.97 6.72 12.59
C PRO A 251 -2.11 6.78 11.55
N GLU A 252 -2.11 5.85 10.60
CA GLU A 252 -3.14 5.69 9.58
C GLU A 252 -4.28 4.79 10.10
N PRO A 253 -5.44 4.76 9.44
CA PRO A 253 -6.55 3.89 9.81
C PRO A 253 -6.16 2.40 9.86
N LEU A 254 -6.01 1.84 11.06
CA LEU A 254 -5.67 0.44 11.31
C LEU A 254 -6.94 -0.43 11.30
N PRO A 255 -7.07 -1.40 10.37
CA PRO A 255 -8.26 -2.27 10.31
C PRO A 255 -8.50 -3.01 11.63
N LEU A 256 -9.70 -2.86 12.22
CA LEU A 256 -10.05 -3.50 13.50
C LEU A 256 -10.00 -5.03 13.44
N VAL A 257 -10.10 -5.60 12.23
CA VAL A 257 -9.96 -7.04 12.00
C VAL A 257 -8.60 -7.58 12.47
N LEU A 258 -7.55 -6.75 12.51
CA LEU A 258 -6.25 -7.11 13.07
C LEU A 258 -6.34 -7.31 14.59
N LEU A 259 -7.05 -6.44 15.30
CA LEU A 259 -7.13 -6.47 16.77
C LEU A 259 -7.94 -7.66 17.31
N ASN A 260 -8.69 -8.36 16.45
CA ASN A 260 -9.46 -9.55 16.81
C ASN A 260 -8.78 -10.86 16.36
N ARG A 261 -7.49 -10.85 16.10
CA ARG A 261 -6.72 -12.03 15.69
C ARG A 261 -6.08 -12.72 16.91
N PRO A 262 -5.90 -14.06 16.90
CA PRO A 262 -5.32 -14.79 18.04
C PRO A 262 -3.88 -14.39 18.36
N GLU A 263 -3.13 -13.87 17.37
CA GLU A 263 -1.75 -13.43 17.56
C GLU A 263 -1.62 -12.28 18.58
N ILE A 264 -2.72 -11.54 18.84
CA ILE A 264 -2.73 -10.45 19.82
C ILE A 264 -2.52 -10.94 21.26
N ASP A 265 -2.84 -12.21 21.57
CA ASP A 265 -2.73 -12.80 22.91
C ASP A 265 -1.29 -12.73 23.48
N ALA A 266 -0.28 -12.59 22.61
CA ALA A 266 1.11 -12.40 23.04
C ALA A 266 1.37 -11.02 23.67
N ALA A 267 0.59 -9.99 23.31
CA ALA A 267 0.72 -8.64 23.86
C ALA A 267 -0.34 -8.35 24.93
N LEU A 268 -1.57 -8.84 24.75
CA LEU A 268 -2.67 -8.69 25.70
C LEU A 268 -3.74 -9.77 25.48
N PRO A 269 -4.46 -10.23 26.51
CA PRO A 269 -5.54 -11.20 26.33
C PRO A 269 -6.59 -10.71 25.32
N ARG A 270 -6.83 -11.47 24.26
CA ARG A 270 -7.77 -11.14 23.18
C ARG A 270 -9.17 -10.85 23.69
N ALA A 271 -9.63 -11.59 24.70
CA ALA A 271 -10.92 -11.38 25.35
C ALA A 271 -11.07 -10.00 26.02
N ARG A 272 -9.94 -9.34 26.34
CA ARG A 272 -9.90 -8.02 26.97
C ARG A 272 -9.62 -6.90 25.98
N CYS A 273 -9.28 -7.22 24.72
CA CYS A 273 -8.95 -6.24 23.68
C CYS A 273 -10.11 -5.25 23.43
N GLU A 274 -11.36 -5.73 23.41
CA GLU A 274 -12.52 -4.86 23.23
C GLU A 274 -12.72 -3.88 24.40
N ALA A 275 -12.50 -4.33 25.64
CA ALA A 275 -12.57 -3.47 26.82
C ALA A 275 -11.41 -2.45 26.84
N ALA A 276 -10.21 -2.88 26.48
CA ALA A 276 -9.05 -2.00 26.33
C ALA A 276 -9.30 -0.93 25.26
N LEU A 277 -9.82 -1.31 24.09
CA LEU A 277 -10.13 -0.37 23.01
C LEU A 277 -11.21 0.62 23.45
N ARG A 278 -12.28 0.17 24.12
CA ARG A 278 -13.29 1.08 24.69
C ARG A 278 -12.69 2.11 25.64
N ALA A 279 -11.82 1.68 26.55
CA ALA A 279 -11.18 2.61 27.48
C ALA A 279 -10.31 3.65 26.75
N LEU A 280 -9.58 3.26 25.69
CA LEU A 280 -8.82 4.20 24.87
C LEU A 280 -9.72 5.18 24.10
N LEU A 281 -10.87 4.70 23.60
CA LEU A 281 -11.88 5.54 22.93
C LEU A 281 -12.50 6.53 23.90
N ASP A 282 -12.89 6.07 25.10
CA ASP A 282 -13.48 6.90 26.14
C ASP A 282 -12.52 8.05 26.48
N GLN A 283 -11.23 7.77 26.66
CA GLN A 283 -10.22 8.78 26.97
C GLN A 283 -9.70 9.58 25.77
N SER A 284 -10.31 9.46 24.58
CA SER A 284 -9.88 10.15 23.35
C SER A 284 -8.41 9.90 22.96
N LEU A 285 -7.83 8.77 23.40
CA LEU A 285 -6.49 8.32 23.01
C LEU A 285 -6.49 7.65 21.63
N THR A 286 -7.66 7.24 21.16
CA THR A 286 -7.91 6.62 19.86
C THR A 286 -9.33 6.97 19.43
N GLU A 287 -9.60 6.92 18.13
CA GLU A 287 -10.92 7.12 17.56
C GLU A 287 -11.27 6.00 16.56
N LEU A 288 -12.56 5.87 16.25
CA LEU A 288 -13.05 4.96 15.21
C LEU A 288 -13.31 5.73 13.93
N VAL A 289 -12.77 5.23 12.82
CA VAL A 289 -12.98 5.78 11.49
C VAL A 289 -13.47 4.69 10.54
N ASP A 290 -14.32 5.05 9.59
CA ASP A 290 -14.81 4.15 8.55
C ASP A 290 -14.32 4.61 7.18
N VAL A 291 -13.42 3.83 6.59
CA VAL A 291 -12.84 4.06 5.26
C VAL A 291 -13.28 2.99 4.25
N GLY A 292 -14.50 2.47 4.43
CA GLY A 292 -15.00 1.25 3.77
C GLY A 292 -14.66 -0.03 4.53
N THR A 293 -13.97 0.12 5.65
CA THR A 293 -13.66 -0.89 6.66
C THR A 293 -13.49 -0.15 7.97
N ARG A 294 -14.02 -0.71 9.07
CA ARG A 294 -13.88 -0.10 10.40
C ARG A 294 -12.44 -0.17 10.87
N CYS A 295 -11.88 0.98 11.20
CA CYS A 295 -10.51 1.13 11.64
C CYS A 295 -10.42 1.87 12.97
N ALA A 296 -9.36 1.59 13.73
CA ALA A 296 -8.90 2.44 14.82
C ALA A 296 -7.85 3.42 14.26
N GLN A 297 -7.93 4.68 14.66
CA GLN A 297 -6.93 5.69 14.34
C GLN A 297 -6.49 6.42 15.60
N SER A 298 -5.18 6.59 15.76
CA SER A 298 -4.58 7.28 16.90
C SER A 298 -3.65 8.37 16.40
N HIS A 299 -3.56 9.47 17.15
CA HIS A 299 -2.78 10.63 16.72
C HIS A 299 -1.27 10.32 16.69
N GLY A 300 -0.57 10.70 15.61
CA GLY A 300 0.86 10.36 15.43
C GLY A 300 1.79 10.84 16.54
N VAL A 301 1.61 12.07 17.05
CA VAL A 301 2.40 12.59 18.18
C VAL A 301 2.20 11.77 19.46
N LEU A 302 0.97 11.26 19.69
CA LEU A 302 0.68 10.37 20.80
C LEU A 302 1.43 9.05 20.60
N LEU A 303 1.29 8.41 19.43
CA LEU A 303 1.96 7.15 19.14
C LEU A 303 3.49 7.25 19.21
N ASP A 304 4.07 8.34 18.72
CA ASP A 304 5.52 8.58 18.79
C ASP A 304 5.99 8.76 20.25
N SER A 305 5.20 9.46 21.07
CA SER A 305 5.47 9.63 22.51
C SER A 305 5.35 8.31 23.27
N VAL A 306 4.30 7.52 23.00
CA VAL A 306 4.10 6.18 23.59
C VAL A 306 5.23 5.23 23.17
N ALA A 307 5.62 5.24 21.90
CA ALA A 307 6.74 4.43 21.41
C ALA A 307 8.04 4.76 22.13
N ALA A 308 8.34 6.05 22.33
CA ALA A 308 9.53 6.50 23.05
C ALA A 308 9.50 6.13 24.55
N ALA A 309 8.33 6.14 25.17
CA ALA A 309 8.15 5.79 26.58
C ALA A 309 7.89 4.29 26.83
N THR A 310 7.88 3.46 25.78
CA THR A 310 7.64 2.03 25.92
C THR A 310 8.87 1.37 26.56
N PRO A 311 8.70 0.58 27.64
CA PRO A 311 9.83 -0.09 28.29
C PRO A 311 10.58 -1.00 27.30
N ALA A 312 11.92 -0.89 27.29
CA ALA A 312 12.77 -1.65 26.37
C ALA A 312 12.52 -3.18 26.43
N ALA A 313 12.20 -3.71 27.62
CA ALA A 313 11.88 -5.12 27.81
C ALA A 313 10.58 -5.58 27.11
N SER A 314 9.64 -4.66 26.86
CA SER A 314 8.37 -4.96 26.20
C SER A 314 8.45 -4.85 24.68
N VAL A 315 9.41 -4.09 24.14
CA VAL A 315 9.53 -3.80 22.70
C VAL A 315 9.59 -5.07 21.84
N PRO A 316 10.43 -6.09 22.15
CA PRO A 316 10.53 -7.28 21.31
C PRO A 316 9.22 -8.08 21.19
N ILE A 317 8.45 -8.15 22.29
CA ILE A 317 7.15 -8.84 22.32
C ILE A 317 6.15 -8.07 21.46
N LEU A 318 6.11 -6.75 21.57
CA LEU A 318 5.20 -5.89 20.81
C LEU A 318 5.52 -5.93 19.31
N ASP A 319 6.81 -5.87 18.95
CA ASP A 319 7.25 -5.95 17.55
C ASP A 319 6.92 -7.30 16.93
N THR A 320 7.26 -8.40 17.61
CA THR A 320 6.93 -9.74 17.15
C THR A 320 5.40 -9.92 17.00
N THR A 321 4.62 -9.40 17.94
CA THR A 321 3.15 -9.45 17.88
C THR A 321 2.63 -8.65 16.69
N ALA A 322 3.12 -7.42 16.48
CA ALA A 322 2.72 -6.57 15.36
C ALA A 322 3.06 -7.20 13.99
N VAL A 323 4.23 -7.82 13.86
CA VAL A 323 4.63 -8.56 12.65
C VAL A 323 3.66 -9.71 12.39
N ARG A 324 3.37 -10.53 13.41
CA ARG A 324 2.46 -11.68 13.29
C ARG A 324 1.02 -11.27 12.95
N LEU A 325 0.54 -10.18 13.52
CA LEU A 325 -0.78 -9.63 13.20
C LEU A 325 -0.89 -9.22 11.73
N LEU A 326 0.11 -8.51 11.20
CA LEU A 326 0.15 -8.15 9.79
C LEU A 326 0.35 -9.37 8.89
N ASP A 327 1.17 -10.33 9.30
CA ASP A 327 1.40 -11.57 8.56
C ASP A 327 0.10 -12.39 8.42
N ALA A 328 -0.67 -12.52 9.50
CA ALA A 328 -1.95 -13.23 9.52
C ALA A 328 -3.09 -12.50 8.79
N ALA A 329 -2.92 -11.21 8.47
CA ALA A 329 -3.99 -10.38 7.91
C ALA A 329 -4.39 -10.78 6.48
N PHE A 330 -3.49 -11.44 5.74
CA PHE A 330 -3.70 -11.84 4.35
C PHE A 330 -3.04 -13.19 4.05
N PRO A 331 -3.52 -13.97 3.05
CA PRO A 331 -3.06 -15.34 2.83
C PRO A 331 -1.55 -15.49 2.61
N VAL A 332 -0.94 -16.53 3.18
CA VAL A 332 0.50 -16.85 3.03
C VAL A 332 0.93 -16.94 1.57
N LEU A 333 0.06 -17.47 0.72
CA LEU A 333 0.22 -17.42 -0.73
C LEU A 333 -0.95 -16.62 -1.31
N PRO A 334 -0.77 -15.30 -1.50
CA PRO A 334 -1.81 -14.48 -2.12
C PRO A 334 -2.12 -15.02 -3.51
N ASP A 335 -3.37 -15.25 -3.87
CA ASP A 335 -3.72 -15.65 -5.22
C ASP A 335 -3.94 -14.42 -6.13
N ALA A 336 -3.94 -14.62 -7.44
CA ALA A 336 -4.46 -13.61 -8.36
C ALA A 336 -5.97 -13.51 -8.19
N GLY A 337 -6.48 -12.28 -8.21
CA GLY A 337 -7.88 -11.99 -7.89
C GLY A 337 -8.25 -10.55 -8.21
N PRO A 338 -9.50 -10.16 -7.96
CA PRO A 338 -9.93 -8.78 -8.06
C PRO A 338 -9.17 -7.89 -7.07
N HIS A 339 -9.31 -6.58 -7.23
CA HIS A 339 -8.72 -5.60 -6.33
C HIS A 339 -9.21 -5.82 -4.88
N ASP A 340 -8.27 -5.85 -3.93
CA ASP A 340 -8.57 -5.92 -2.50
C ASP A 340 -8.09 -4.62 -1.80
N PRO A 341 -9.03 -3.75 -1.36
CA PRO A 341 -8.69 -2.50 -0.66
C PRO A 341 -7.95 -2.72 0.66
N LEU A 342 -8.17 -3.85 1.35
CA LEU A 342 -7.54 -4.14 2.63
C LEU A 342 -6.02 -4.16 2.50
N LEU A 343 -5.50 -4.72 1.41
CA LEU A 343 -4.05 -4.80 1.18
C LEU A 343 -3.39 -3.42 1.21
N ARG A 344 -4.07 -2.37 0.72
CA ARG A 344 -3.54 -1.01 0.77
C ARG A 344 -3.53 -0.44 2.19
N LEU A 345 -4.59 -0.69 2.96
CA LEU A 345 -4.66 -0.24 4.36
C LEU A 345 -3.52 -0.83 5.19
N LEU A 346 -3.02 -2.03 4.85
CA LEU A 346 -1.91 -2.67 5.56
C LEU A 346 -0.52 -2.09 5.21
N VAL A 347 -0.36 -1.42 4.06
CA VAL A 347 0.96 -0.96 3.58
C VAL A 347 1.63 0.04 4.54
N PRO A 348 0.97 1.12 4.99
CA PRO A 348 1.59 2.08 5.89
C PRO A 348 2.07 1.42 7.19
N HIS A 349 1.28 0.49 7.73
CA HIS A 349 1.59 -0.22 8.96
C HIS A 349 2.80 -1.16 8.80
N ALA A 350 2.86 -1.94 7.71
CA ALA A 350 4.00 -2.81 7.44
C ALA A 350 5.30 -2.03 7.25
N LEU A 351 5.26 -0.91 6.52
CA LEU A 351 6.44 -0.06 6.31
C LEU A 351 6.83 0.72 7.57
N ALA A 352 5.87 1.16 8.39
CA ALA A 352 6.15 1.83 9.66
C ALA A 352 6.77 0.87 10.69
N LEU A 353 6.25 -0.35 10.77
CA LEU A 353 6.80 -1.40 11.63
C LEU A 353 8.23 -1.75 11.20
N LEU A 354 8.46 -2.01 9.91
CA LEU A 354 9.81 -2.28 9.39
C LEU A 354 10.81 -1.17 9.74
N ARG A 355 10.40 0.11 9.70
CA ARG A 355 11.28 1.22 10.07
C ARG A 355 11.59 1.32 11.57
N ARG A 356 10.77 0.72 12.44
CA ARG A 356 10.86 0.85 13.90
C ARG A 356 11.52 -0.35 14.58
N VAL A 357 11.56 -1.48 13.90
CA VAL A 357 12.22 -2.68 14.40
C VAL A 357 13.73 -2.50 14.19
N ASP A 358 14.48 -2.72 15.26
CA ASP A 358 15.94 -2.55 15.27
C ASP A 358 16.71 -3.89 15.40
N ASP A 359 16.03 -4.98 15.75
CA ASP A 359 16.66 -6.31 15.81
C ASP A 359 16.65 -6.99 14.43
N PRO A 360 17.77 -7.62 14.00
CA PRO A 360 17.85 -8.23 12.67
C PRO A 360 16.82 -9.34 12.38
N PRO A 361 16.51 -10.28 13.31
CA PRO A 361 15.52 -11.32 13.06
C PRO A 361 14.12 -10.76 12.78
N THR A 362 13.61 -9.88 13.64
CA THR A 362 12.27 -9.31 13.47
C THR A 362 12.22 -8.34 12.29
N SER A 363 13.33 -7.65 11.99
CA SER A 363 13.45 -6.83 10.78
C SER A 363 13.32 -7.67 9.52
N ALA A 364 13.92 -8.87 9.50
CA ALA A 364 13.80 -9.80 8.38
C ALA A 364 12.36 -10.31 8.21
N ASP A 365 11.64 -10.59 9.30
CA ASP A 365 10.24 -11.00 9.28
C ASP A 365 9.32 -9.85 8.82
N ALA A 366 9.50 -8.64 9.35
CA ALA A 366 8.76 -7.45 8.92
C ALA A 366 8.98 -7.15 7.43
N LEU A 367 10.21 -7.31 6.94
CA LEU A 367 10.54 -7.17 5.52
C LEU A 367 9.88 -8.27 4.66
N ALA A 368 9.81 -9.50 5.17
CA ALA A 368 9.13 -10.60 4.49
C ALA A 368 7.62 -10.31 4.36
N VAL A 369 6.98 -9.80 5.41
CA VAL A 369 5.58 -9.37 5.39
C VAL A 369 5.36 -8.26 4.34
N ALA A 370 6.17 -7.21 4.35
CA ALA A 370 6.07 -6.11 3.37
C ALA A 370 6.28 -6.61 1.92
N THR A 371 7.23 -7.54 1.72
CA THR A 371 7.49 -8.16 0.41
C THR A 371 6.31 -9.01 -0.07
N ARG A 372 5.68 -9.75 0.84
CA ARG A 372 4.49 -10.56 0.54
C ARG A 372 3.27 -9.70 0.26
N LEU A 373 3.14 -8.57 0.95
CA LEU A 373 2.10 -7.58 0.69
C LEU A 373 2.27 -6.95 -0.71
N ALA A 374 3.50 -6.58 -1.09
CA ALA A 374 3.79 -6.14 -2.46
C ALA A 374 3.45 -7.21 -3.51
N ALA A 375 3.70 -8.49 -3.22
CA ALA A 375 3.30 -9.59 -4.09
C ALA A 375 1.78 -9.73 -4.22
N ALA A 376 1.03 -9.53 -3.12
CA ALA A 376 -0.43 -9.55 -3.12
C ALA A 376 -1.00 -8.39 -3.96
N LEU A 377 -0.49 -7.18 -3.77
CA LEU A 377 -0.84 -6.00 -4.59
C LEU A 377 -0.58 -6.24 -6.08
N HIS A 378 0.57 -6.82 -6.42
CA HIS A 378 0.87 -7.18 -7.80
C HIS A 378 -0.14 -8.19 -8.37
N ARG A 379 -0.54 -9.20 -7.59
CA ARG A 379 -1.47 -10.25 -8.04
C ARG A 379 -2.91 -9.75 -8.20
N THR A 380 -3.31 -8.75 -7.43
CA THR A 380 -4.61 -8.06 -7.56
C THR A 380 -4.61 -6.97 -8.64
N GLY A 381 -3.49 -6.79 -9.34
CA GLY A 381 -3.39 -5.86 -10.45
C GLY A 381 -3.12 -4.41 -10.05
N ASP A 382 -2.57 -4.18 -8.85
CA ASP A 382 -2.09 -2.87 -8.36
C ASP A 382 -0.56 -2.80 -8.42
N TYR A 383 -0.03 -2.55 -9.61
CA TYR A 383 1.39 -2.63 -9.91
C TYR A 383 2.21 -1.47 -9.33
N VAL A 384 1.64 -0.28 -9.17
CA VAL A 384 2.40 0.82 -8.54
C VAL A 384 2.50 0.59 -7.05
N SER A 385 1.40 0.28 -6.37
CA SER A 385 1.48 0.05 -4.93
C SER A 385 2.40 -1.13 -4.63
N ALA A 386 2.39 -2.17 -5.47
CA ALA A 386 3.36 -3.25 -5.41
C ALA A 386 4.81 -2.76 -5.58
N TRP A 387 5.09 -1.95 -6.60
CA TRP A 387 6.42 -1.39 -6.84
C TRP A 387 6.89 -0.48 -5.70
N GLU A 388 6.05 0.46 -5.26
CA GLU A 388 6.38 1.41 -4.20
C GLU A 388 6.61 0.69 -2.87
N THR A 389 5.75 -0.27 -2.52
CA THR A 389 5.90 -1.07 -1.30
C THR A 389 7.18 -1.90 -1.34
N ALA A 390 7.43 -2.64 -2.43
CA ALA A 390 8.62 -3.48 -2.57
C ALA A 390 9.91 -2.65 -2.56
N ARG A 391 9.93 -1.48 -3.22
CA ARG A 391 11.07 -0.57 -3.22
C ARG A 391 11.32 0.00 -1.82
N ALA A 392 10.30 0.56 -1.18
CA ALA A 392 10.43 1.15 0.16
C ALA A 392 10.86 0.12 1.21
N ALA A 393 10.34 -1.11 1.10
CA ALA A 393 10.75 -2.22 1.94
C ALA A 393 12.21 -2.62 1.68
N ALA A 394 12.63 -2.73 0.41
CA ALA A 394 14.02 -3.01 0.06
C ALA A 394 14.98 -1.93 0.56
N ASP A 395 14.65 -0.65 0.38
CA ASP A 395 15.51 0.46 0.79
C ASP A 395 15.66 0.51 2.32
N THR A 396 14.57 0.20 3.06
CA THR A 396 14.61 0.13 4.52
C THR A 396 15.37 -1.10 5.01
N GLY A 397 15.09 -2.27 4.44
CA GLY A 397 15.77 -3.51 4.76
C GLY A 397 17.27 -3.47 4.43
N GLU A 398 17.68 -2.75 3.37
CA GLU A 398 19.10 -2.55 3.05
C GLU A 398 19.83 -1.80 4.17
N ARG A 399 19.20 -0.77 4.75
CA ARG A 399 19.80 -0.01 5.86
C ARG A 399 19.94 -0.84 7.14
N GLN A 400 19.03 -1.78 7.38
CA GLN A 400 18.98 -2.59 8.61
C GLN A 400 19.72 -3.92 8.52
N LEU A 401 19.60 -4.62 7.39
CA LEU A 401 20.08 -5.99 7.19
C LEU A 401 21.24 -6.07 6.18
N GLY A 402 21.51 -4.99 5.45
CA GLY A 402 22.51 -4.94 4.39
C GLY A 402 21.95 -5.28 3.00
N ALA A 403 22.61 -4.76 1.96
CA ALA A 403 22.18 -4.85 0.57
C ALA A 403 22.09 -6.29 0.02
N GLU A 404 22.88 -7.21 0.57
CA GLU A 404 22.99 -8.60 0.12
C GLU A 404 22.09 -9.58 0.90
N HIS A 405 21.33 -9.08 1.88
CA HIS A 405 20.42 -9.93 2.65
C HIS A 405 19.34 -10.57 1.76
N ARG A 406 19.05 -11.86 1.97
CA ARG A 406 18.12 -12.65 1.13
C ARG A 406 16.76 -11.97 0.96
N SER A 407 16.16 -11.50 2.05
CA SER A 407 14.87 -10.80 2.02
C SER A 407 14.91 -9.45 1.28
N VAL A 408 16.05 -8.74 1.30
CA VAL A 408 16.22 -7.47 0.57
C VAL A 408 16.28 -7.75 -0.93
N LEU A 409 17.02 -8.78 -1.35
CA LEU A 409 17.07 -9.23 -2.74
C LEU A 409 15.70 -9.69 -3.24
N ALA A 410 14.94 -10.41 -2.41
CA ALA A 410 13.56 -10.79 -2.72
C ALA A 410 12.65 -9.57 -2.94
N ALA A 411 12.71 -8.56 -2.05
CA ALA A 411 11.96 -7.31 -2.21
C ALA A 411 12.33 -6.57 -3.52
N ARG A 412 13.61 -6.46 -3.84
CA ARG A 412 14.07 -5.86 -5.11
C ARG A 412 13.61 -6.63 -6.34
N SER A 413 13.60 -7.97 -6.28
CA SER A 413 13.05 -8.81 -7.35
C SER A 413 11.55 -8.52 -7.57
N ARG A 414 10.77 -8.35 -6.49
CA ARG A 414 9.36 -7.95 -6.58
C ARG A 414 9.18 -6.57 -7.19
N ALA A 415 10.03 -5.60 -6.83
CA ALA A 415 10.02 -4.28 -7.45
C ALA A 415 10.31 -4.35 -8.96
N GLY A 416 11.28 -5.16 -9.39
CA GLY A 416 11.60 -5.38 -10.82
C GLY A 416 10.44 -6.01 -11.61
N ARG A 417 9.75 -6.98 -11.01
CA ARG A 417 8.55 -7.59 -11.63
C ARG A 417 7.39 -6.61 -11.73
N ALA A 418 7.21 -5.73 -10.74
CA ALA A 418 6.22 -4.68 -10.83
C ALA A 418 6.58 -3.67 -11.94
N LEU A 419 7.84 -3.23 -12.05
CA LEU A 419 8.32 -2.36 -13.15
C LEU A 419 8.00 -2.93 -14.54
N PHE A 420 8.14 -4.24 -14.74
CA PHE A 420 7.73 -4.90 -15.97
C PHE A 420 6.25 -4.68 -16.29
N ARG A 421 5.36 -4.85 -15.30
CA ARG A 421 3.91 -4.63 -15.48
C ARG A 421 3.55 -3.17 -15.68
N LEU A 422 4.42 -2.25 -15.28
CA LEU A 422 4.32 -0.82 -15.52
C LEU A 422 4.81 -0.41 -16.93
N GLY A 423 5.32 -1.35 -17.74
CA GLY A 423 5.90 -1.07 -19.05
C GLY A 423 7.33 -0.50 -19.01
N ARG A 424 7.94 -0.41 -17.82
CA ARG A 424 9.30 0.14 -17.60
C ARG A 424 10.36 -0.94 -17.79
N TYR A 425 10.45 -1.49 -19.00
CA TYR A 425 11.23 -2.70 -19.29
C TYR A 425 12.73 -2.56 -19.04
N ALA A 426 13.35 -1.45 -19.48
CA ALA A 426 14.79 -1.24 -19.27
C ALA A 426 15.16 -1.14 -17.77
N GLU A 427 14.32 -0.50 -16.96
CA GLU A 427 14.53 -0.41 -15.52
C GLU A 427 14.29 -1.76 -14.83
N ALA A 428 13.30 -2.53 -15.29
CA ALA A 428 13.04 -3.87 -14.81
C ALA A 428 14.20 -4.83 -15.11
N GLU A 429 14.76 -4.78 -16.32
CA GLU A 429 15.93 -5.56 -16.74
C GLU A 429 17.13 -5.24 -15.86
N ALA A 430 17.51 -3.96 -15.78
CA ALA A 430 18.67 -3.52 -15.01
C ALA A 430 18.57 -3.92 -13.52
N LEU A 431 17.37 -3.87 -12.93
CA LEU A 431 17.16 -4.28 -11.54
C LEU A 431 17.21 -5.80 -11.38
N LEU A 432 16.50 -6.56 -12.21
CA LEU A 432 16.42 -8.02 -12.10
C LEU A 432 17.74 -8.70 -12.44
N GLU A 433 18.52 -8.17 -13.40
CA GLU A 433 19.87 -8.67 -13.69
C GLU A 433 20.81 -8.52 -12.50
N ARG A 434 20.84 -7.35 -11.86
CA ARG A 434 21.66 -7.11 -10.67
C ARG A 434 21.26 -8.03 -9.52
N VAL A 435 19.95 -8.15 -9.25
CA VAL A 435 19.44 -9.02 -8.19
C VAL A 435 19.81 -10.47 -8.46
N ARG A 436 19.57 -10.96 -9.69
CA ARG A 436 19.90 -12.34 -10.07
C ARG A 436 21.39 -12.62 -9.99
N ALA A 437 22.25 -11.69 -10.43
CA ALA A 437 23.70 -11.85 -10.35
C ALA A 437 24.17 -12.02 -8.89
N THR A 438 23.63 -11.20 -7.98
CA THR A 438 23.92 -11.30 -6.54
C THR A 438 23.36 -12.60 -5.94
N GLN A 439 22.10 -12.95 -6.23
CA GLN A 439 21.49 -14.21 -5.75
C GLN A 439 22.24 -15.44 -6.26
N ASN A 440 22.65 -15.45 -7.53
CA ASN A 440 23.42 -16.54 -8.10
C ASN A 440 24.80 -16.70 -7.41
N ARG A 441 25.45 -15.59 -7.04
CA ARG A 441 26.72 -15.61 -6.30
C ARG A 441 26.55 -16.13 -4.86
N LEU A 442 25.48 -15.72 -4.17
CA LEU A 442 25.30 -15.98 -2.74
C LEU A 442 24.53 -17.27 -2.43
N LEU A 443 23.50 -17.57 -3.21
CA LEU A 443 22.53 -18.66 -2.98
C LEU A 443 22.69 -19.80 -3.99
N GLY A 444 23.31 -19.52 -5.14
CA GLY A 444 23.46 -20.46 -6.24
C GLY A 444 22.36 -20.38 -7.31
N ALA A 445 22.59 -21.03 -8.44
CA ALA A 445 21.73 -20.96 -9.63
C ALA A 445 20.38 -21.66 -9.45
N ASP A 446 20.35 -22.73 -8.64
CA ASP A 446 19.16 -23.56 -8.41
C ASP A 446 18.36 -23.12 -7.16
N ASP A 447 18.77 -22.05 -6.47
CA ASP A 447 18.01 -21.51 -5.33
C ASP A 447 16.64 -20.97 -5.80
N PRO A 448 15.54 -21.21 -5.06
CA PRO A 448 14.20 -20.75 -5.43
C PRO A 448 14.08 -19.25 -5.73
N ASP A 449 14.82 -18.39 -5.01
CA ASP A 449 14.76 -16.94 -5.22
C ASP A 449 15.54 -16.53 -6.47
N THR A 450 16.68 -17.17 -6.75
CA THR A 450 17.42 -16.99 -8.02
C THR A 450 16.55 -17.39 -9.21
N LEU A 451 15.85 -18.53 -9.09
CA LEU A 451 14.94 -19.04 -10.12
C LEU A 451 13.69 -18.16 -10.31
N ASP A 452 13.13 -17.57 -9.25
CA ASP A 452 12.01 -16.63 -9.39
C ASP A 452 12.43 -15.31 -10.05
N SER A 453 13.59 -14.75 -9.68
CA SER A 453 14.15 -13.57 -10.35
C SER A 453 14.45 -13.83 -11.83
N ALA A 454 15.03 -14.99 -12.15
CA ALA A 454 15.27 -15.42 -13.53
C ALA A 454 13.97 -15.56 -14.33
N HIS A 455 12.91 -16.12 -13.73
CA HIS A 455 11.59 -16.20 -14.36
C HIS A 455 10.94 -14.82 -14.57
N GLY A 456 11.22 -13.85 -13.70
CA GLY A 456 10.84 -12.45 -13.93
C GLY A 456 11.61 -11.82 -15.09
N LEU A 457 12.93 -12.03 -15.14
CA LEU A 457 13.81 -11.44 -16.15
C LEU A 457 13.51 -11.94 -17.56
N GLN A 458 13.20 -13.23 -17.75
CA GLN A 458 12.90 -13.74 -19.10
C GLN A 458 11.68 -13.04 -19.73
N LEU A 459 10.67 -12.67 -18.93
CA LEU A 459 9.51 -11.91 -19.42
C LEU A 459 9.93 -10.54 -19.95
N VAL A 460 10.88 -9.88 -19.27
CA VAL A 460 11.41 -8.59 -19.68
C VAL A 460 12.21 -8.74 -20.98
N LEU A 461 13.12 -9.71 -21.04
CA LEU A 461 13.94 -9.98 -22.23
C LEU A 461 13.09 -10.26 -23.47
N GLY A 462 12.04 -11.07 -23.34
CA GLY A 462 11.12 -11.35 -24.44
C GLY A 462 10.41 -10.09 -24.96
N ASN A 463 10.01 -9.18 -24.08
CA ASN A 463 9.36 -7.90 -24.46
C ASN A 463 10.34 -6.86 -25.01
N LEU A 464 11.65 -7.04 -24.77
CA LEU A 464 12.72 -6.26 -25.41
C LEU A 464 13.17 -6.86 -26.75
N GLY A 465 12.51 -7.92 -27.24
CA GLY A 465 12.84 -8.59 -28.50
C GLY A 465 14.02 -9.57 -28.42
N ARG A 466 14.58 -9.81 -27.22
CA ARG A 466 15.70 -10.73 -26.98
C ARG A 466 15.19 -12.16 -26.74
N ARG A 467 14.50 -12.71 -27.74
CA ARG A 467 13.79 -14.00 -27.65
C ARG A 467 14.70 -15.16 -27.25
N ASP A 468 15.87 -15.29 -27.89
CA ASP A 468 16.78 -16.42 -27.65
C ASP A 468 17.35 -16.40 -26.23
N ASP A 469 17.70 -15.21 -25.71
CA ASP A 469 18.15 -15.02 -24.33
C ASP A 469 17.03 -15.37 -23.33
N ALA A 470 15.80 -14.94 -23.60
CA ALA A 470 14.64 -15.26 -22.78
C ALA A 470 14.37 -16.76 -22.74
N LEU A 471 14.44 -17.43 -23.90
CA LEU A 471 14.20 -18.86 -24.03
C LEU A 471 15.28 -19.69 -23.32
N ALA A 472 16.56 -19.33 -23.49
CA ALA A 472 17.67 -19.97 -22.80
C ALA A 472 17.52 -19.85 -21.27
N LEU A 473 17.18 -18.66 -20.78
CA LEU A 473 16.95 -18.41 -19.36
C LEU A 473 15.73 -19.19 -18.82
N LEU A 474 14.63 -19.24 -19.58
CA LEU A 474 13.44 -19.97 -19.15
C LEU A 474 13.66 -21.49 -19.13
N ARG A 475 14.41 -22.05 -20.09
CA ARG A 475 14.82 -23.47 -20.07
C ARG A 475 15.66 -23.78 -18.83
N SER A 476 16.62 -22.92 -18.49
CA SER A 476 17.42 -23.12 -17.27
C SER A 476 16.55 -23.06 -16.01
N VAL A 477 15.55 -22.16 -15.96
CA VAL A 477 14.59 -22.09 -14.86
C VAL A 477 13.74 -23.37 -14.75
N VAL A 478 13.28 -23.94 -15.86
CA VAL A 478 12.51 -25.20 -15.87
C VAL A 478 13.34 -26.34 -15.29
N VAL A 479 14.60 -26.48 -15.73
CA VAL A 479 15.51 -27.50 -15.21
C VAL A 479 15.78 -27.30 -13.72
N GLY A 480 16.14 -26.08 -13.30
CA GLY A 480 16.42 -25.77 -11.90
C GLY A 480 15.22 -26.00 -10.99
N ARG A 481 14.02 -25.54 -11.38
CA ARG A 481 12.78 -25.79 -10.63
C ARG A 481 12.41 -27.27 -10.61
N GLY A 482 12.65 -28.00 -11.70
CA GLY A 482 12.45 -29.44 -11.76
C GLY A 482 13.30 -30.19 -10.73
N ARG A 483 14.55 -29.77 -10.52
CA ARG A 483 15.44 -30.33 -9.49
C ARG A 483 15.05 -29.91 -8.07
N ALA A 484 14.77 -28.62 -7.86
CA ALA A 484 14.54 -28.05 -6.53
C ALA A 484 13.14 -28.32 -5.96
N LEU A 485 12.11 -28.34 -6.81
CA LEU A 485 10.70 -28.40 -6.41
C LEU A 485 9.96 -29.62 -6.97
N GLY A 486 10.52 -30.28 -7.99
CA GLY A 486 9.86 -31.34 -8.75
C GLY A 486 9.06 -30.82 -9.96
N LEU A 487 8.81 -31.72 -10.92
CA LEU A 487 8.14 -31.39 -12.19
C LEU A 487 6.64 -31.07 -12.02
N ALA A 488 5.99 -31.68 -11.03
CA ALA A 488 4.56 -31.48 -10.71
C ALA A 488 4.29 -30.20 -9.90
N HIS A 489 5.33 -29.49 -9.45
CA HIS A 489 5.15 -28.30 -8.62
C HIS A 489 4.54 -27.15 -9.44
N PRO A 490 3.57 -26.37 -8.91
CA PRO A 490 2.88 -25.30 -9.65
C PRO A 490 3.82 -24.28 -10.33
N LEU A 491 4.93 -23.92 -9.67
CA LEU A 491 5.92 -23.00 -10.26
C LEU A 491 6.72 -23.61 -11.41
N THR A 492 6.94 -24.93 -11.40
CA THR A 492 7.61 -25.66 -12.48
C THR A 492 6.66 -25.79 -13.68
N LEU A 493 5.42 -26.18 -13.44
CA LEU A 493 4.36 -26.24 -14.46
C LEU A 493 4.15 -24.87 -15.13
N ARG A 494 4.12 -23.78 -14.35
CA ARG A 494 4.03 -22.42 -14.87
C ARG A 494 5.21 -22.06 -15.79
N SER A 495 6.44 -22.41 -15.40
CA SER A 495 7.62 -22.17 -16.24
C SER A 495 7.60 -22.99 -17.53
N ARG A 496 7.26 -24.29 -17.44
CA ARG A 496 7.14 -25.18 -18.60
C ARG A 496 6.11 -24.65 -19.59
N SER A 497 4.93 -24.27 -19.10
CA SER A 497 3.89 -23.67 -19.92
C SER A 497 4.34 -22.36 -20.59
N SER A 498 5.12 -21.53 -19.88
CA SER A 498 5.60 -20.26 -20.42
C SER A 498 6.55 -20.43 -21.61
N LEU A 499 7.16 -21.61 -21.80
CA LEU A 499 8.01 -21.89 -22.96
C LEU A 499 7.22 -21.72 -24.26
N LEU A 500 5.96 -22.16 -24.30
CA LEU A 500 5.09 -22.07 -25.48
C LEU A 500 4.92 -20.65 -26.03
N VAL A 501 5.11 -19.62 -25.20
CA VAL A 501 5.02 -18.22 -25.63
C VAL A 501 6.26 -17.76 -26.41
N LEU A 502 7.41 -18.39 -26.20
CA LEU A 502 8.70 -18.04 -26.82
C LEU A 502 9.13 -18.95 -27.96
N LEU A 503 8.52 -20.14 -28.08
CA LEU A 503 8.82 -21.11 -29.14
C LEU A 503 8.20 -20.65 -30.47
N SER A 504 8.95 -20.82 -31.55
CA SER A 504 8.42 -20.77 -32.92
C SER A 504 7.55 -22.00 -33.24
N ALA A 505 6.81 -21.96 -34.34
CA ALA A 505 5.94 -23.06 -34.76
C ALA A 505 6.70 -24.40 -34.88
N SER A 506 7.90 -24.41 -35.46
CA SER A 506 8.74 -25.61 -35.54
C SER A 506 9.20 -26.08 -34.16
N GLU A 507 9.61 -25.15 -33.30
CA GLU A 507 10.09 -25.48 -31.96
C GLU A 507 8.99 -26.05 -31.06
N VAL A 508 7.73 -25.61 -31.21
CA VAL A 508 6.58 -26.19 -30.48
C VAL A 508 6.43 -27.68 -30.73
N VAL A 509 6.69 -28.14 -31.96
CA VAL A 509 6.56 -29.56 -32.34
C VAL A 509 7.77 -30.38 -31.86
N THR A 510 8.97 -29.78 -31.82
CA THR A 510 10.20 -30.49 -31.44
C THR A 510 10.51 -30.45 -29.95
N GLU A 511 10.18 -29.37 -29.24
CA GLU A 511 10.49 -29.18 -27.81
C GLU A 511 9.73 -30.22 -26.98
N GLU A 512 10.46 -30.98 -26.16
CA GLU A 512 9.92 -32.11 -25.39
C GLU A 512 9.07 -33.09 -26.25
N GLY A 513 9.34 -33.18 -27.56
CA GLY A 513 8.56 -34.01 -28.49
C GLY A 513 7.10 -33.57 -28.64
N GLY A 514 6.80 -32.28 -28.45
CA GLY A 514 5.44 -31.73 -28.49
C GLY A 514 4.65 -31.91 -27.20
N ALA A 515 5.24 -32.50 -26.15
CA ALA A 515 4.57 -32.78 -24.87
C ALA A 515 4.03 -31.51 -24.18
N LEU A 516 4.63 -30.34 -24.43
CA LEU A 516 4.14 -29.06 -23.90
C LEU A 516 2.70 -28.74 -24.31
N LEU A 517 2.23 -29.21 -25.48
CA LEU A 517 0.83 -29.06 -25.89
C LEU A 517 -0.15 -29.88 -25.03
N HIS A 518 0.32 -30.91 -24.33
CA HIS A 518 -0.49 -31.72 -23.42
C HIS A 518 -0.41 -31.27 -21.96
N LEU A 519 0.46 -30.31 -21.65
CA LEU A 519 0.67 -29.79 -20.30
C LEU A 519 -0.60 -29.25 -19.61
N PRO A 520 -1.56 -28.61 -20.30
CA PRO A 520 -2.79 -28.15 -19.64
C PRO A 520 -3.60 -29.29 -19.02
N SER A 521 -3.70 -30.45 -19.69
CA SER A 521 -4.36 -31.64 -19.15
C SER A 521 -3.64 -32.22 -17.92
N GLU A 522 -2.32 -32.09 -17.86
CA GLU A 522 -1.56 -32.41 -16.65
C GLU A 522 -1.91 -31.44 -15.52
N CYS A 523 -2.01 -30.14 -15.81
CA CYS A 523 -2.38 -29.11 -14.83
C CYS A 523 -3.81 -29.29 -14.31
N ASP A 524 -4.78 -29.63 -15.19
CA ASP A 524 -6.17 -29.93 -14.81
C ASP A 524 -6.22 -31.03 -13.75
N ARG A 525 -5.51 -32.12 -13.97
CA ARG A 525 -5.49 -33.27 -13.05
C ARG A 525 -4.80 -32.97 -11.72
N LEU A 526 -3.73 -32.15 -11.74
CA LEU A 526 -2.92 -31.89 -10.55
C LEU A 526 -3.44 -30.72 -9.70
N LEU A 527 -3.95 -29.68 -10.33
CA LEU A 527 -4.29 -28.41 -9.69
C LEU A 527 -5.77 -28.07 -9.78
N GLY A 528 -6.51 -28.73 -10.67
CA GLY A 528 -7.89 -28.41 -11.01
C GLY A 528 -8.01 -27.37 -12.16
N PRO A 529 -9.17 -27.34 -12.84
CA PRO A 529 -9.38 -26.53 -14.04
C PRO A 529 -9.40 -25.01 -13.78
N ASP A 530 -9.85 -24.60 -12.59
CA ASP A 530 -9.96 -23.18 -12.22
C ASP A 530 -8.67 -22.59 -11.62
N HIS A 531 -7.62 -23.41 -11.45
CA HIS A 531 -6.36 -22.95 -10.90
C HIS A 531 -5.62 -22.02 -11.88
N THR A 532 -5.00 -20.96 -11.36
CA THR A 532 -4.41 -19.89 -12.20
C THR A 532 -3.29 -20.38 -13.11
N VAL A 533 -2.50 -21.37 -12.66
CA VAL A 533 -1.49 -22.05 -13.49
C VAL A 533 -2.13 -22.88 -14.61
N THR A 534 -3.24 -23.56 -14.34
CA THR A 534 -3.97 -24.35 -15.33
C THR A 534 -4.57 -23.47 -16.42
N LEU A 535 -5.27 -22.40 -16.03
CA LEU A 535 -5.81 -21.42 -16.99
C LEU A 535 -4.69 -20.77 -17.82
N GLY A 536 -3.54 -20.46 -17.19
CA GLY A 536 -2.35 -19.97 -17.90
C GLY A 536 -1.78 -21.00 -18.88
N ALA A 537 -1.83 -22.29 -18.55
CA ALA A 537 -1.42 -23.36 -19.45
C ALA A 537 -2.29 -23.45 -20.69
N HIS A 538 -3.62 -23.40 -20.52
CA HIS A 538 -4.56 -23.35 -21.64
C HIS A 538 -4.36 -22.10 -22.51
N HIS A 539 -4.16 -20.94 -21.90
CA HIS A 539 -3.85 -19.71 -22.64
C HIS A 539 -2.61 -19.88 -23.53
N ASN A 540 -1.51 -20.38 -22.96
CA ASN A 540 -0.25 -20.53 -23.67
C ASN A 540 -0.32 -21.62 -24.74
N ARG A 541 -1.12 -22.67 -24.53
CA ARG A 541 -1.42 -23.67 -25.56
C ARG A 541 -2.24 -23.07 -26.70
N ALA A 542 -3.27 -22.28 -26.42
CA ALA A 542 -4.04 -21.61 -27.46
C ALA A 542 -3.15 -20.71 -28.33
N TRP A 543 -2.16 -20.02 -27.72
CA TRP A 543 -1.14 -19.27 -28.46
C TRP A 543 -0.31 -20.18 -29.38
N ALA A 544 0.17 -21.31 -28.88
CA ALA A 544 0.93 -22.27 -29.68
C ALA A 544 0.09 -22.86 -30.83
N LEU A 545 -1.19 -23.21 -30.59
CA LEU A 545 -2.12 -23.67 -31.62
C LEU A 545 -2.33 -22.62 -32.71
N TYR A 546 -2.46 -21.35 -32.32
CA TYR A 546 -2.53 -20.23 -33.25
C TYR A 546 -1.27 -20.12 -34.13
N LEU A 547 -0.07 -20.24 -33.53
CA LEU A 547 1.20 -20.25 -34.29
C LEU A 547 1.31 -21.43 -35.26
N LEU A 548 0.76 -22.59 -34.90
CA LEU A 548 0.73 -23.79 -35.74
C LEU A 548 -0.33 -23.74 -36.85
N GLY A 549 -1.11 -22.66 -36.96
CA GLY A 549 -2.21 -22.56 -37.94
C GLY A 549 -3.47 -23.32 -37.56
N ARG A 550 -3.55 -23.91 -36.35
CA ARG A 550 -4.70 -24.66 -35.84
C ARG A 550 -5.75 -23.71 -35.26
N PHE A 551 -6.25 -22.79 -36.09
CA PHE A 551 -7.03 -21.63 -35.64
C PHE A 551 -8.36 -22.01 -34.96
N ALA A 552 -9.06 -23.04 -35.44
CA ALA A 552 -10.33 -23.45 -34.85
C ALA A 552 -10.18 -23.98 -33.42
N GLU A 553 -9.13 -24.77 -33.16
CA GLU A 553 -8.83 -25.28 -31.83
C GLU A 553 -8.35 -24.16 -30.90
N ALA A 554 -7.48 -23.28 -31.41
CA ALA A 554 -7.01 -22.11 -30.68
C ALA A 554 -8.17 -21.19 -30.25
N ASP A 555 -9.12 -20.95 -31.16
CA ASP A 555 -10.30 -20.12 -30.95
C ASP A 555 -11.22 -20.67 -29.86
N GLN A 556 -11.51 -21.98 -29.90
CA GLN A 556 -12.31 -22.64 -28.88
C GLN A 556 -11.65 -22.55 -27.50
N GLU A 557 -10.36 -22.88 -27.42
CA GLU A 557 -9.62 -22.90 -26.16
C GLU A 557 -9.48 -21.49 -25.55
N VAL A 558 -9.10 -20.48 -26.36
CA VAL A 558 -8.95 -19.11 -25.86
C VAL A 558 -10.29 -18.47 -25.48
N TRP A 559 -11.39 -18.83 -26.14
CA TRP A 559 -12.73 -18.38 -25.72
C TRP A 559 -13.07 -18.87 -24.31
N GLN A 560 -12.85 -20.16 -24.02
CA GLN A 560 -13.09 -20.72 -22.68
C GLN A 560 -12.22 -20.06 -21.61
N VAL A 561 -10.94 -19.84 -21.92
CA VAL A 561 -9.99 -19.15 -21.03
C VAL A 561 -10.41 -17.70 -20.79
N THR A 562 -10.84 -16.99 -21.82
CA THR A 562 -11.30 -15.60 -21.71
C THR A 562 -12.49 -15.49 -20.76
N GLU A 563 -13.47 -16.40 -20.90
CA GLU A 563 -14.64 -16.44 -20.01
C GLU A 563 -14.26 -16.82 -18.57
N ALA A 564 -13.35 -17.77 -18.39
CA ALA A 564 -12.84 -18.13 -17.05
C ALA A 564 -12.10 -16.96 -16.39
N TYR A 565 -11.24 -16.25 -17.12
CA TYR A 565 -10.55 -15.06 -16.62
C TYR A 565 -11.50 -13.92 -16.30
N ARG A 566 -12.52 -13.66 -17.14
CA ARG A 566 -13.53 -12.65 -16.86
C ARG A 566 -14.31 -12.96 -15.58
N ARG A 567 -14.75 -14.21 -15.40
CA ARG A 567 -15.45 -14.64 -14.17
C ARG A 567 -14.57 -14.51 -12.92
N ARG A 568 -13.28 -14.84 -13.03
CA ARG A 568 -12.36 -14.87 -11.88
C ARG A 568 -11.81 -13.50 -11.49
N PHE A 569 -11.41 -12.70 -12.47
CA PHE A 569 -10.65 -11.46 -12.23
C PHE A 569 -11.40 -10.18 -12.63
N GLY A 570 -12.47 -10.31 -13.41
CA GLY A 570 -13.14 -9.20 -14.06
C GLY A 570 -12.59 -8.91 -15.47
N PRO A 571 -13.35 -8.18 -16.30
CA PRO A 571 -13.03 -7.94 -17.72
C PRO A 571 -11.82 -7.02 -17.93
N ASP A 572 -11.50 -6.16 -16.96
CA ASP A 572 -10.40 -5.19 -17.06
C ASP A 572 -9.06 -5.75 -16.57
N TYR A 573 -9.04 -6.99 -16.05
CA TYR A 573 -7.81 -7.59 -15.55
C TYR A 573 -6.84 -7.88 -16.72
N PRO A 574 -5.53 -7.59 -16.59
CA PRO A 574 -4.64 -7.64 -17.75
C PRO A 574 -4.54 -9.01 -18.44
N THR A 575 -4.65 -10.13 -17.70
CA THR A 575 -4.62 -11.46 -18.35
C THR A 575 -5.93 -11.78 -19.07
N ALA A 576 -7.07 -11.23 -18.63
CA ALA A 576 -8.33 -11.33 -19.37
C ALA A 576 -8.23 -10.58 -20.70
N LEU A 577 -7.69 -9.36 -20.68
CA LEU A 577 -7.45 -8.56 -21.89
C LEU A 577 -6.45 -9.22 -22.84
N SER A 578 -5.41 -9.88 -22.33
CA SER A 578 -4.49 -10.66 -23.16
C SER A 578 -5.17 -11.86 -23.82
N ALA A 579 -6.06 -12.56 -23.13
CA ALA A 579 -6.81 -13.69 -23.70
C ALA A 579 -7.79 -13.20 -24.78
N GLN A 580 -8.48 -12.08 -24.54
CA GLN A 580 -9.36 -11.45 -25.52
C GLN A 580 -8.60 -10.95 -26.76
N GLN A 581 -7.37 -10.46 -26.61
CA GLN A 581 -6.51 -10.13 -27.75
C GLN A 581 -6.11 -11.37 -28.55
N LEU A 582 -5.88 -12.52 -27.91
CA LEU A 582 -5.63 -13.75 -28.64
C LEU A 582 -6.90 -14.23 -29.34
N LEU A 583 -8.06 -14.14 -28.70
CA LEU A 583 -9.36 -14.43 -29.31
C LEU A 583 -9.62 -13.55 -30.55
N SER A 584 -9.26 -12.27 -30.53
CA SER A 584 -9.40 -11.40 -31.70
C SER A 584 -8.56 -11.89 -32.89
N ARG A 585 -7.32 -12.35 -32.62
CA ARG A 585 -6.43 -12.94 -33.64
C ARG A 585 -6.95 -14.26 -34.19
N THR A 586 -7.47 -15.14 -33.36
CA THR A 586 -8.01 -16.43 -33.81
C THR A 586 -9.26 -16.24 -34.66
N ARG A 587 -10.18 -15.34 -34.24
CA ARG A 587 -11.37 -14.99 -35.02
C ARG A 587 -11.02 -14.40 -36.39
N ALA A 588 -10.05 -13.49 -36.43
CA ALA A 588 -9.56 -12.92 -37.69
C ALA A 588 -8.94 -14.01 -38.59
N ALA A 589 -8.21 -14.98 -38.02
CA ALA A 589 -7.61 -16.08 -38.78
C ALA A 589 -8.63 -17.04 -39.38
N LEU A 590 -9.81 -17.15 -38.76
CA LEU A 590 -10.96 -17.90 -39.26
C LEU A 590 -11.78 -17.11 -40.31
N GLY A 591 -11.33 -15.92 -40.71
CA GLY A 591 -12.02 -15.06 -41.68
C GLY A 591 -13.01 -14.08 -41.07
N HIS A 592 -13.22 -14.09 -39.75
CA HIS A 592 -14.09 -13.16 -39.04
C HIS A 592 -13.33 -11.90 -38.59
N VAL A 593 -12.75 -11.17 -39.55
CA VAL A 593 -11.87 -10.01 -39.28
C VAL A 593 -12.63 -8.88 -38.58
N GLU A 594 -13.89 -8.62 -38.94
CA GLU A 594 -14.72 -7.59 -38.29
C GLU A 594 -14.94 -7.89 -36.81
N ALA A 595 -15.33 -9.13 -36.47
CA ALA A 595 -15.47 -9.57 -35.08
C ALA A 595 -14.14 -9.48 -34.31
N GLY A 596 -13.02 -9.80 -34.96
CA GLY A 596 -11.69 -9.60 -34.40
C GLY A 596 -11.38 -8.12 -34.11
N ALA A 597 -11.73 -7.21 -35.03
CA ALA A 597 -11.55 -5.78 -34.86
C ALA A 597 -12.43 -5.20 -33.73
N GLU A 598 -13.68 -5.67 -33.58
CA GLU A 598 -14.56 -5.28 -32.47
C GLU A 598 -13.98 -5.70 -31.11
N LEU A 599 -13.56 -6.95 -30.98
CA LEU A 599 -12.89 -7.45 -29.77
C LEU A 599 -11.64 -6.65 -29.44
N MET A 600 -10.84 -6.32 -30.46
CA MET A 600 -9.62 -5.54 -30.29
C MET A 600 -9.90 -4.07 -29.95
N THR A 601 -11.00 -3.51 -30.46
CA THR A 601 -11.46 -2.16 -30.11
C THR A 601 -11.81 -2.09 -28.61
N ASP A 602 -12.55 -3.06 -28.09
CA ASP A 602 -12.83 -3.16 -26.65
C ASP A 602 -11.54 -3.34 -25.83
N VAL A 603 -10.62 -4.20 -26.27
CA VAL A 603 -9.31 -4.38 -25.59
C VAL A 603 -8.49 -3.09 -25.57
N VAL A 604 -8.39 -2.37 -26.70
CA VAL A 604 -7.69 -1.08 -26.76
C VAL A 604 -8.36 -0.08 -25.84
N ALA A 605 -9.68 0.08 -25.91
CA ALA A 605 -10.39 1.04 -25.06
C ALA A 605 -10.18 0.74 -23.57
N ARG A 606 -10.29 -0.53 -23.17
CA ARG A 606 -10.01 -0.96 -21.79
C ARG A 606 -8.57 -0.75 -21.39
N ARG A 607 -7.60 -0.99 -22.27
CA ARG A 607 -6.17 -0.74 -21.99
C ARG A 607 -5.81 0.74 -22.01
N GLU A 608 -6.39 1.58 -22.86
CA GLU A 608 -6.21 3.03 -22.76
C GLU A 608 -6.78 3.54 -21.44
N HIS A 609 -7.91 2.97 -21.03
CA HIS A 609 -8.55 3.30 -19.78
C HIS A 609 -7.73 2.85 -18.56
N SER A 610 -7.23 1.60 -18.57
CA SER A 610 -6.55 0.88 -17.46
C SER A 610 -5.03 0.83 -17.49
N LEU A 611 -4.43 1.18 -18.62
CA LEU A 611 -2.99 1.27 -18.85
C LEU A 611 -2.58 2.61 -19.51
N GLY A 612 -3.49 3.54 -19.75
CA GLY A 612 -3.14 4.75 -20.50
C GLY A 612 -2.75 4.49 -21.97
N PRO A 613 -2.68 5.56 -22.78
CA PRO A 613 -2.47 5.46 -24.23
C PRO A 613 -1.05 5.03 -24.61
N ASP A 614 -0.05 5.38 -23.78
CA ASP A 614 1.37 5.23 -24.10
C ASP A 614 1.98 3.93 -23.58
N HIS A 615 1.23 3.15 -22.81
CA HIS A 615 1.75 1.88 -22.31
C HIS A 615 2.01 0.89 -23.46
N PRO A 616 3.12 0.14 -23.45
CA PRO A 616 3.50 -0.72 -24.58
C PRO A 616 2.42 -1.71 -25.03
N PHE A 617 1.66 -2.30 -24.09
CA PHE A 617 0.55 -3.20 -24.44
C PHE A 617 -0.65 -2.48 -25.08
N THR A 618 -0.86 -1.20 -24.78
CA THR A 618 -1.91 -0.39 -25.41
C THR A 618 -1.49 -0.02 -26.83
N VAL A 619 -0.24 0.43 -27.01
CA VAL A 619 0.35 0.75 -28.31
C VAL A 619 0.31 -0.46 -29.24
N ALA A 620 0.82 -1.62 -28.79
CA ALA A 620 0.77 -2.86 -29.57
C ALA A 620 -0.66 -3.31 -29.90
N GLY A 621 -1.62 -3.04 -29.01
CA GLY A 621 -3.04 -3.29 -29.26
C GLY A 621 -3.60 -2.40 -30.37
N ARG A 622 -3.26 -1.11 -30.37
CA ARG A 622 -3.66 -0.15 -31.42
C ARG A 622 -3.06 -0.51 -32.78
N GLU A 623 -1.80 -0.92 -32.81
CA GLU A 623 -1.16 -1.40 -34.04
C GLU A 623 -1.87 -2.63 -34.61
N LEU A 624 -2.24 -3.59 -33.76
CA LEU A 624 -3.01 -4.76 -34.18
C LEU A 624 -4.41 -4.37 -34.71
N LEU A 625 -5.12 -3.47 -34.02
CA LEU A 625 -6.41 -2.96 -34.48
C LEU A 625 -6.30 -2.22 -35.82
N SER A 626 -5.24 -1.42 -35.98
CA SER A 626 -4.93 -0.75 -37.25
C SER A 626 -4.67 -1.77 -38.37
N ALA A 627 -3.95 -2.87 -38.08
CA ALA A 627 -3.70 -3.92 -39.04
C ALA A 627 -4.99 -4.63 -39.49
N PHE A 628 -5.94 -4.88 -38.58
CA PHE A 628 -7.25 -5.46 -38.92
C PHE A 628 -8.06 -4.52 -39.81
N THR A 629 -8.21 -3.26 -39.39
CA THR A 629 -9.05 -2.26 -40.09
C THR A 629 -8.48 -1.82 -41.44
N SER A 630 -7.16 -1.85 -41.61
CA SER A 630 -6.49 -1.54 -42.89
C SER A 630 -6.33 -2.73 -43.83
N GLY A 631 -6.76 -3.93 -43.44
CA GLY A 631 -6.60 -5.17 -44.24
C GLY A 631 -5.15 -5.64 -44.39
N ARG A 632 -4.20 -5.04 -43.64
CA ARG A 632 -2.77 -5.39 -43.65
C ARG A 632 -2.45 -6.60 -42.78
N TRP A 633 -3.35 -7.00 -41.89
CA TRP A 633 -3.14 -8.14 -41.02
C TRP A 633 -3.09 -9.46 -41.80
N ARG A 634 -2.18 -10.35 -41.39
CA ARG A 634 -2.03 -11.71 -41.93
C ARG A 634 -1.82 -12.69 -40.77
N PRO A 635 -2.43 -13.89 -40.78
CA PRO A 635 -2.13 -14.90 -39.78
C PRO A 635 -0.77 -15.57 -40.01
N PRO A 636 -0.18 -16.20 -38.98
CA PRO A 636 1.03 -17.01 -39.11
C PRO A 636 0.86 -18.09 -40.19
N GLY A 637 1.90 -18.29 -41.02
CA GLY A 637 1.88 -19.28 -42.10
C GLY A 637 1.09 -18.88 -43.34
N ALA A 638 0.56 -17.66 -43.42
CA ALA A 638 -0.10 -17.13 -44.63
C ALA A 638 0.88 -16.58 -45.69
N GLU A 639 2.12 -17.08 -45.73
CA GLU A 639 3.02 -16.82 -46.87
C GLU A 639 2.48 -17.58 -48.08
N GLY A 640 2.03 -16.81 -49.07
CA GLY A 640 1.86 -17.24 -50.45
C GLY A 640 3.04 -16.78 -51.28
#